data_AF-A0A3Q3B6N6-F1
#
_entry.id   AF-A0A3Q3B6N6-F1
#
_cell.length_a   1.000
_cell.length_b   1.000
_cell.length_c   1.000
_cell.angle_alpha   90.00
_cell.angle_beta   90.00
_cell.angle_gamma   90.00
#
_symmetry.space_group_name_H-M   'P 1'
#
loop_
_entity.id
_entity.type
_entity.pdbx_description
1 polymer ?
#
loop_
_entity_poly.entity_id
_entity_poly.type
_entity_poly.pdbx_seq_one_letter_code
_entity_poly.pdbx_strand_id
1 'polypeptide(L)'
;MMADGDPAPPDRSSRSEEEEQTDKEEGALTEAQRQVLDRCLHALKHAKNDSQTLAALLLITNLCPANQLDRPTLRRIFEAVGLDLPARLLVTAARGTESSGLPPQELLSLGTALLAALSTDPDLASHPQLLSIIPFLLGIVSNGSVQNQQKQAGYSPETKDHSEVKSTRDRGSSRSAGDDGSESNGSTAAQESSELDEAMAADCYQVLMAVCGLPRGPDQLLSRGAVPALCLAVDQNRTLSHQRGLALLGALLSNRTKEKVWNKHPAELLSLLLRLSREFCRASDPTRLGMCAQLAHFLPPAGVAPKSEELRRSVSQVWVALRPLLQVKLTPRQIGSVLVFSAALLDLYGWEPVGPAKFCCLLVNRACVEIRMGLEEPPGTDLSPELQQTLTGCYRIMEAAMEQACSEGDAAPPPLSSPTAALSLQQSRQVLRVLEEAFSAVMFYLQQVDPSRYDDPFVFATFRSLCLWLAEETSCLKQEVTRLLPFLIGYARHHLQAVSAEQGLSDWMANMSVSKEGGAWAGQEALRYLLPALCHLSAEEGPRKVLLTLETPALLVDFLLQTWTSVKGRSQTAFTRDPSMETACSALLNFTITEPERVRKDPCFRTLEGHLSEALPVLLNKPRLLVLTANYVTLGLMIGRLKSPPSGSVEAAQRRFFSAALQFLSGALQSGSGPGPGPGPVQVSVSWQQNWDEAAELWCLSLQVLGGCVRVQPWLVDPIRDEGWLKHTVSMLSECSALPDRNTQEVLEQVLCAVVERCSVCQQEIRDVMRRSDEGALNKMSNLKKAVGEK
;
A
#
# COMPACT_ATOMS: atom_id res chain seq x y z
N MET A 1 55.59 -46.98 -10.58
CA MET A 1 56.76 -46.25 -10.05
C MET A 1 56.19 -45.15 -9.17
N MET A 2 56.13 -45.38 -7.85
CA MET A 2 57.14 -44.96 -6.85
C MET A 2 57.21 -43.42 -6.80
N ALA A 3 56.58 -42.80 -5.79
CA ALA A 3 57.17 -42.35 -4.49
C ALA A 3 57.86 -40.98 -4.66
N ASP A 4 57.84 -39.97 -3.80
CA ASP A 4 57.47 -39.64 -2.41
C ASP A 4 57.33 -38.09 -2.42
N GLY A 5 56.78 -37.33 -1.46
CA GLY A 5 56.35 -37.56 -0.09
C GLY A 5 56.13 -36.18 0.56
N ASP A 6 55.33 -36.12 1.61
CA ASP A 6 55.63 -35.33 2.81
C ASP A 6 54.72 -35.77 3.98
N PRO A 7 55.19 -35.65 5.23
CA PRO A 7 54.81 -36.54 6.31
C PRO A 7 53.77 -35.97 7.28
N ALA A 8 53.12 -36.88 8.00
CA ALA A 8 52.31 -36.60 9.18
C ALA A 8 53.16 -36.25 10.42
N PRO A 9 52.54 -35.68 11.47
CA PRO A 9 52.86 -36.02 12.85
C PRO A 9 51.73 -36.83 13.54
N PRO A 10 52.02 -37.46 14.68
CA PRO A 10 51.29 -38.64 15.16
C PRO A 10 50.38 -38.41 16.40
N ASP A 11 49.51 -39.40 16.52
CA ASP A 11 48.75 -40.00 17.65
C ASP A 11 48.95 -39.58 19.13
N ARG A 12 47.78 -39.53 19.78
CA ARG A 12 47.34 -40.19 21.05
C ARG A 12 47.39 -39.48 22.42
N SER A 13 46.15 -39.22 22.85
CA SER A 13 45.47 -39.75 24.04
C SER A 13 45.59 -39.04 25.39
N SER A 14 44.40 -38.64 25.85
CA SER A 14 43.88 -38.72 27.22
C SER A 14 44.62 -37.98 28.32
N ARG A 15 44.04 -36.85 28.76
CA ARG A 15 43.87 -36.56 30.18
C ARG A 15 42.89 -35.41 30.44
N SER A 16 41.95 -35.72 31.34
CA SER A 16 41.24 -34.81 32.26
C SER A 16 40.32 -33.74 31.67
N GLU A 17 39.04 -34.13 31.60
CA GLU A 17 37.92 -33.30 32.06
C GLU A 17 38.25 -32.77 33.47
N GLU A 18 38.61 -31.50 33.59
CA GLU A 18 38.62 -30.68 34.81
C GLU A 18 39.29 -29.36 34.42
N GLU A 19 38.51 -28.42 33.87
CA GLU A 19 38.76 -26.96 33.84
C GLU A 19 37.80 -26.31 32.82
N GLU A 20 36.50 -26.32 33.13
CA GLU A 20 35.56 -25.40 32.49
C GLU A 20 34.52 -24.98 33.53
N GLN A 21 35.01 -24.35 34.62
CA GLN A 21 34.16 -23.87 35.69
C GLN A 21 34.76 -22.69 36.45
N THR A 22 35.16 -21.65 35.73
CA THR A 22 35.39 -20.31 36.28
C THR A 22 35.19 -19.30 35.17
N ASP A 23 34.02 -18.65 35.14
CA ASP A 23 33.74 -17.31 34.55
C ASP A 23 32.23 -17.10 34.24
N LYS A 24 31.33 -17.56 35.13
CA LYS A 24 29.88 -17.30 35.06
C LYS A 24 29.24 -16.83 36.38
N GLU A 25 30.01 -16.22 37.29
CA GLU A 25 29.52 -15.78 38.61
C GLU A 25 29.77 -14.30 38.92
N GLU A 26 29.59 -13.38 37.96
CA GLU A 26 29.64 -11.92 38.26
C GLU A 26 28.26 -11.23 38.34
N GLY A 27 27.15 -11.97 38.45
CA GLY A 27 25.80 -11.38 38.44
C GLY A 27 24.76 -11.93 39.42
N ALA A 28 25.07 -12.92 40.26
CA ALA A 28 24.08 -13.58 41.11
C ALA A 28 24.03 -13.00 42.54
N LEU A 29 22.83 -12.69 43.05
CA LEU A 29 22.60 -12.30 44.45
C LEU A 29 23.17 -13.34 45.42
N THR A 30 23.90 -12.89 46.44
CA THR A 30 24.39 -13.75 47.52
C THR A 30 23.23 -14.37 48.32
N GLU A 31 23.46 -15.53 48.93
CA GLU A 31 22.44 -16.24 49.73
C GLU A 31 21.90 -15.38 50.89
N ALA A 32 22.74 -14.54 51.49
CA ALA A 32 22.31 -13.57 52.50
C ALA A 32 21.39 -12.48 51.93
N GLN A 33 21.67 -11.98 50.72
CA GLN A 33 20.82 -10.99 50.04
C GLN A 33 19.46 -11.59 49.66
N ARG A 34 19.40 -12.87 49.23
CA ARG A 34 18.13 -13.56 48.92
C ARG A 34 17.24 -13.71 50.15
N GLN A 35 17.81 -14.10 51.30
CA GLN A 35 17.06 -14.22 52.54
C GLN A 35 16.54 -12.88 53.06
N VAL A 36 17.32 -11.80 52.89
CA VAL A 36 16.86 -10.44 53.24
C VAL A 36 15.78 -9.96 52.26
N LEU A 37 15.92 -10.26 50.97
CA LEU A 37 14.94 -9.95 49.96
C LEU A 37 13.59 -10.64 50.22
N ASP A 38 13.57 -11.92 50.59
CA ASP A 38 12.33 -12.63 50.93
C ASP A 38 11.68 -12.05 52.20
N ARG A 39 12.47 -11.59 53.18
CA ARG A 39 11.96 -10.87 54.37
C ARG A 39 11.38 -9.51 54.00
N CYS A 40 12.04 -8.76 53.12
CA CYS A 40 11.55 -7.48 52.61
C CYS A 40 10.28 -7.66 51.76
N LEU A 41 10.19 -8.70 50.94
CA LEU A 41 8.98 -9.07 50.19
C LEU A 41 7.82 -9.45 51.11
N HIS A 42 8.10 -10.19 52.19
CA HIS A 42 7.11 -10.47 53.23
C HIS A 42 6.64 -9.17 53.91
N ALA A 43 7.56 -8.26 54.27
CA ALA A 43 7.21 -6.97 54.85
C ALA A 43 6.39 -6.11 53.88
N LEU A 44 6.72 -6.14 52.59
CA LEU A 44 6.03 -5.41 51.53
C LEU A 44 4.58 -5.88 51.35
N LYS A 45 4.35 -7.21 51.32
CA LYS A 45 3.00 -7.80 51.22
C LYS A 45 2.12 -7.55 52.45
N HIS A 46 2.72 -7.30 53.62
CA HIS A 46 2.01 -7.11 54.89
C HIS A 46 2.06 -5.66 55.40
N ALA A 47 2.56 -4.72 54.59
CA ALA A 47 2.62 -3.31 54.94
C ALA A 47 1.20 -2.76 55.12
N LYS A 48 0.96 -2.04 56.23
CA LYS A 48 -0.36 -1.46 56.56
C LYS A 48 -0.53 -0.04 56.04
N ASN A 49 0.58 0.68 55.86
CA ASN A 49 0.60 2.09 55.48
C ASN A 49 1.66 2.32 54.39
N ASP A 50 1.44 3.32 53.53
CA ASP A 50 2.32 3.67 52.41
C ASP A 50 3.78 3.95 52.84
N SER A 51 4.00 4.50 54.05
CA SER A 51 5.33 4.71 54.63
C SER A 51 6.09 3.40 54.88
N GLN A 52 5.40 2.32 55.28
CA GLN A 52 6.02 1.00 55.48
C GLN A 52 6.38 0.36 54.13
N THR A 53 5.52 0.53 53.12
CA THR A 53 5.75 0.07 51.75
C THR A 53 6.97 0.76 51.13
N LEU A 54 7.08 2.08 51.29
CA LEU A 54 8.23 2.86 50.81
C LEU A 54 9.53 2.52 51.55
N ALA A 55 9.48 2.34 52.88
CA ALA A 55 10.66 1.91 53.64
C ALA A 55 11.17 0.53 53.21
N ALA A 56 10.25 -0.43 52.98
CA ALA A 56 10.59 -1.74 52.46
C ALA A 56 11.19 -1.68 51.05
N LEU A 57 10.65 -0.82 50.17
CA LEU A 57 11.18 -0.59 48.83
C LEU A 57 12.59 0.02 48.85
N LEU A 58 12.83 1.03 49.69
CA LEU A 58 14.14 1.65 49.84
C LEU A 58 15.19 0.67 50.36
N LEU A 59 14.80 -0.23 51.26
CA LEU A 59 15.66 -1.33 51.73
C LEU A 59 16.00 -2.29 50.58
N ILE A 60 15.03 -2.65 49.74
CA ILE A 60 15.26 -3.52 48.58
C ILE A 60 16.21 -2.84 47.58
N THR A 61 15.99 -1.57 47.24
CA THR A 61 16.83 -0.85 46.27
C THR A 61 18.25 -0.57 46.76
N ASN A 62 18.46 -0.44 48.08
CA ASN A 62 19.80 -0.24 48.65
C ASN A 62 20.59 -1.55 48.80
N LEU A 63 19.92 -2.67 49.05
CA LEU A 63 20.57 -3.97 49.31
C LEU A 63 20.76 -4.82 48.05
N CYS A 64 19.96 -4.58 47.02
CA CYS A 64 20.00 -5.27 45.74
C CYS A 64 20.01 -4.23 44.60
N PRO A 65 21.18 -3.91 44.03
CA PRO A 65 21.25 -2.98 42.90
C PRO A 65 20.53 -3.57 41.68
N ALA A 66 19.91 -2.70 40.87
CA ALA A 66 19.01 -3.09 39.77
C ALA A 66 19.66 -4.01 38.71
N ASN A 67 20.99 -4.00 38.60
CA ASN A 67 21.77 -4.86 37.69
C ASN A 67 21.95 -6.31 38.18
N GLN A 68 21.60 -6.61 39.43
CA GLN A 68 21.74 -7.93 40.06
C GLN A 68 20.40 -8.65 40.28
N LEU A 69 19.28 -8.01 39.92
CA LEU A 69 17.93 -8.57 40.05
C LEU A 69 17.48 -9.22 38.74
N ASP A 70 17.12 -10.49 38.80
CA ASP A 70 16.55 -11.22 37.68
C ASP A 70 15.07 -10.84 37.45
N ARG A 71 14.62 -10.98 36.19
CA ARG A 71 13.23 -10.64 35.79
C ARG A 71 12.12 -11.23 36.69
N PRO A 72 12.15 -12.51 37.10
CA PRO A 72 11.08 -13.06 37.95
C PRO A 72 11.10 -12.48 39.37
N THR A 73 12.26 -12.08 39.88
CA THR A 73 12.36 -11.41 41.18
C THR A 73 11.82 -9.99 41.13
N LEU A 74 12.11 -9.23 40.05
CA LEU A 74 11.49 -7.92 39.82
C LEU A 74 9.96 -8.01 39.73
N ARG A 75 9.43 -9.03 39.03
CA ARG A 75 7.99 -9.30 39.00
C ARG A 75 7.39 -9.52 40.37
N ARG A 76 8.02 -10.36 41.22
CA ARG A 76 7.57 -10.60 42.60
C ARG A 76 7.56 -9.33 43.46
N ILE A 77 8.55 -8.44 43.26
CA ILE A 77 8.59 -7.14 43.94
C ILE A 77 7.43 -6.28 43.45
N PHE A 78 7.24 -6.15 42.14
CA PHE A 78 6.20 -5.33 41.54
C PHE A 78 4.77 -5.79 41.87
N GLU A 79 4.51 -7.09 41.89
CA GLU A 79 3.24 -7.67 42.37
C GLU A 79 2.98 -7.34 43.85
N ALA A 80 4.04 -7.29 44.67
CA ALA A 80 3.94 -6.97 46.08
C ALA A 80 3.77 -5.46 46.36
N VAL A 81 4.27 -4.57 45.50
CA VAL A 81 4.02 -3.13 45.58
C VAL A 81 2.60 -2.78 45.14
N GLY A 82 2.15 -3.37 44.04
CA GLY A 82 0.87 -3.07 43.40
C GLY A 82 0.82 -1.67 42.76
N LEU A 83 -0.18 -1.45 41.91
CA LEU A 83 -0.38 -0.17 41.20
C LEU A 83 -1.17 0.85 42.03
N ASP A 84 -1.71 0.45 43.18
CA ASP A 84 -2.53 1.31 44.02
C ASP A 84 -1.69 2.37 44.76
N LEU A 85 -0.46 2.05 45.17
CA LEU A 85 0.43 3.00 45.86
C LEU A 85 0.82 4.16 44.92
N PRO A 86 1.38 3.93 43.71
CA PRO A 86 1.68 5.04 42.80
C PRO A 86 0.43 5.85 42.43
N ALA A 87 -0.72 5.21 42.20
CA ALA A 87 -1.97 5.91 41.92
C ALA A 87 -2.38 6.85 43.06
N ARG A 88 -2.29 6.39 44.32
CA ARG A 88 -2.59 7.22 45.50
C ARG A 88 -1.61 8.39 45.65
N LEU A 89 -0.32 8.16 45.42
CA LEU A 89 0.71 9.22 45.50
C LEU A 89 0.41 10.33 44.49
N LEU A 90 0.11 9.97 43.24
CA LEU A 90 -0.22 10.93 42.18
C LEU A 90 -1.52 11.69 42.45
N VAL A 91 -2.58 11.00 42.91
CA VAL A 91 -3.86 11.64 43.26
C VAL A 91 -3.71 12.58 44.46
N THR A 92 -2.91 12.20 45.46
CA THR A 92 -2.65 13.04 46.65
C THR A 92 -1.87 14.28 46.26
N ALA A 93 -0.86 14.13 45.42
CA ALA A 93 -0.09 15.26 44.90
C ALA A 93 -0.95 16.22 44.05
N ALA A 94 -1.87 15.69 43.25
CA ALA A 94 -2.80 16.48 42.44
C ALA A 94 -3.80 17.30 43.27
N ARG A 95 -4.18 16.79 44.45
CA ARG A 95 -5.17 17.44 45.34
C ARG A 95 -4.57 18.53 46.23
N GLY A 96 -3.25 18.60 46.38
CA GLY A 96 -2.56 19.67 47.10
C GLY A 96 -2.93 19.77 48.59
N THR A 97 -3.37 18.68 49.22
CA THR A 97 -3.78 18.69 50.63
C THR A 97 -2.59 18.86 51.56
N GLU A 98 -2.61 19.87 52.44
CA GLU A 98 -1.57 20.18 53.44
C GLU A 98 -1.32 19.08 54.50
N SER A 99 -2.01 17.94 54.41
CA SER A 99 -1.91 16.83 55.36
C SER A 99 -0.85 15.77 55.02
N SER A 100 -0.09 15.93 53.93
CA SER A 100 1.02 15.05 53.59
C SER A 100 2.35 15.57 54.15
N GLY A 101 3.12 14.71 54.81
CA GLY A 101 4.45 15.06 55.36
C GLY A 101 5.53 15.36 54.31
N LEU A 102 5.21 15.28 53.01
CA LEU A 102 6.09 15.56 51.88
C LEU A 102 5.45 16.59 50.94
N PRO A 103 6.25 17.44 50.27
CA PRO A 103 5.75 18.39 49.29
C PRO A 103 5.15 17.68 48.05
N PRO A 104 4.12 18.26 47.40
CA PRO A 104 3.45 17.64 46.26
C PRO A 104 4.38 17.24 45.10
N GLN A 105 5.48 17.97 44.89
CA GLN A 105 6.45 17.68 43.83
C GLN A 105 7.26 16.39 44.08
N GLU A 106 7.62 16.11 45.34
CA GLU A 106 8.30 14.87 45.71
C GLU A 106 7.36 13.66 45.61
N LEU A 107 6.08 13.85 45.94
CA LEU A 107 5.05 12.81 45.76
C LEU A 107 4.81 12.49 44.27
N LEU A 108 4.85 13.50 43.39
CA LEU A 108 4.77 13.30 41.94
C LEU A 108 5.99 12.52 41.42
N SER A 109 7.20 12.99 41.75
CA SER A 109 8.45 12.36 41.32
C SER A 109 8.52 10.90 41.76
N LEU A 110 8.19 10.61 43.03
CA LEU A 110 8.16 9.24 43.55
C LEU A 110 7.08 8.39 42.87
N GLY A 111 5.89 8.95 42.64
CA GLY A 111 4.80 8.26 41.96
C GLY A 111 5.12 7.92 40.50
N THR A 112 5.73 8.86 39.76
CA THR A 112 6.13 8.63 38.36
C THR A 112 7.29 7.65 38.25
N ALA A 113 8.27 7.72 39.13
CA ALA A 113 9.41 6.80 39.16
C ALA A 113 8.96 5.35 39.43
N LEU A 114 8.04 5.16 40.38
CA LEU A 114 7.46 3.84 40.66
C LEU A 114 6.66 3.32 39.46
N LEU A 115 5.85 4.16 38.80
CA LEU A 115 5.14 3.75 37.59
C LEU A 115 6.10 3.42 36.44
N ALA A 116 7.16 4.21 36.26
CA ALA A 116 8.18 3.96 35.23
C ALA A 116 8.85 2.60 35.46
N ALA A 117 9.22 2.29 36.70
CA ALA A 117 9.75 0.98 37.06
C ALA A 117 8.74 -0.15 36.79
N LEU A 118 7.48 -0.01 37.24
CA LEU A 118 6.43 -1.02 37.02
C LEU A 118 6.11 -1.24 35.54
N SER A 119 6.19 -0.18 34.72
CA SER A 119 5.91 -0.26 33.28
C SER A 119 6.95 -1.05 32.47
N THR A 120 8.10 -1.39 33.07
CA THR A 120 9.10 -2.24 32.41
C THR A 120 8.61 -3.69 32.21
N ASP A 121 7.61 -4.13 32.97
CA ASP A 121 6.94 -5.41 32.79
C ASP A 121 5.68 -5.23 31.91
N PRO A 122 5.58 -5.90 30.74
CA PRO A 122 4.46 -5.72 29.81
C PRO A 122 3.09 -6.08 30.43
N ASP A 123 3.06 -7.06 31.33
CA ASP A 123 1.83 -7.48 32.01
C ASP A 123 1.27 -6.35 32.89
N LEU A 124 2.14 -5.65 33.63
CA LEU A 124 1.78 -4.50 34.46
C LEU A 124 1.51 -3.23 33.64
N ALA A 125 2.26 -3.01 32.55
CA ALA A 125 2.00 -1.91 31.61
C ALA A 125 0.61 -2.02 30.96
N SER A 126 0.10 -3.25 30.78
CA SER A 126 -1.23 -3.52 30.22
C SER A 126 -2.36 -3.44 31.27
N HIS A 127 -2.03 -3.30 32.55
CA HIS A 127 -3.00 -3.39 33.65
C HIS A 127 -3.99 -2.20 33.63
N PRO A 128 -5.31 -2.44 33.83
CA PRO A 128 -6.34 -1.39 33.73
C PRO A 128 -6.10 -0.16 34.62
N GLN A 129 -5.52 -0.35 35.81
CA GLN A 129 -5.19 0.74 36.72
C GLN A 129 -4.10 1.66 36.15
N LEU A 130 -3.02 1.11 35.58
CA LEU A 130 -1.99 1.93 34.93
C LEU A 130 -2.56 2.68 33.73
N LEU A 131 -3.38 2.00 32.92
CA LEU A 131 -4.07 2.63 31.80
C LEU A 131 -5.01 3.77 32.23
N SER A 132 -5.59 3.71 33.43
CA SER A 132 -6.43 4.79 33.96
C SER A 132 -5.63 6.05 34.34
N ILE A 133 -4.33 5.91 34.60
CA ILE A 133 -3.42 7.00 35.00
C ILE A 133 -2.83 7.73 33.77
N ILE A 134 -2.84 7.12 32.58
CA ILE A 134 -2.31 7.70 31.35
C ILE A 134 -2.75 9.16 31.10
N PRO A 135 -4.06 9.53 31.20
CA PRO A 135 -4.48 10.92 30.98
C PRO A 135 -3.81 11.91 31.95
N PHE A 136 -3.50 11.47 33.17
CA PHE A 136 -2.81 12.28 34.16
C PHE A 136 -1.34 12.49 33.78
N LEU A 137 -0.63 11.43 33.35
CA LEU A 137 0.75 11.54 32.87
C LEU A 137 0.85 12.44 31.63
N LEU A 138 -0.10 12.32 30.69
CA LEU A 138 -0.19 13.20 29.53
C LEU A 138 -0.41 14.66 29.94
N GLY A 139 -1.24 14.91 30.97
CA GLY A 139 -1.46 16.25 31.53
C GLY A 139 -0.22 16.86 32.19
N ILE A 140 0.59 16.05 32.89
CA ILE A 140 1.88 16.47 33.46
C ILE A 140 2.82 16.92 32.34
N VAL A 141 2.94 16.09 31.30
CA VAL A 141 3.85 16.34 30.18
C VAL A 141 3.41 17.54 29.33
N SER A 142 2.10 17.78 29.17
CA SER A 142 1.59 18.89 28.35
C SER A 142 1.54 20.23 29.09
N ASN A 143 1.16 20.25 30.38
CA ASN A 143 0.85 21.47 31.12
C ASN A 143 1.91 21.85 32.19
N GLY A 144 2.88 20.98 32.46
CA GLY A 144 3.86 21.14 33.54
C GLY A 144 3.30 20.74 34.92
N SER A 145 4.05 21.05 35.98
CA SER A 145 3.68 20.69 37.37
C SER A 145 2.34 21.31 37.80
N VAL A 146 1.69 20.67 38.78
CA VAL A 146 0.27 20.81 39.21
C VAL A 146 -0.18 22.23 39.54
N GLN A 147 0.73 23.19 39.79
CA GLN A 147 0.37 24.59 40.08
C GLN A 147 -0.44 25.29 38.97
N ASN A 148 -0.39 24.80 37.72
CA ASN A 148 -1.17 25.38 36.62
C ASN A 148 -2.62 24.90 36.52
N GLN A 149 -2.99 23.73 37.08
CA GLN A 149 -4.36 23.19 36.93
C GLN A 149 -5.41 23.97 37.75
N GLN A 150 -5.00 24.63 38.85
CA GLN A 150 -5.92 25.43 39.68
C GLN A 150 -6.26 26.81 39.09
N LYS A 151 -5.46 27.36 38.15
CA LYS A 151 -5.74 28.67 37.54
C LYS A 151 -6.78 28.65 36.41
N GLN A 152 -7.06 27.49 35.81
CA GLN A 152 -8.05 27.37 34.72
C GLN A 152 -9.44 26.87 35.15
N ALA A 153 -9.60 26.37 36.38
CA ALA A 153 -10.91 26.00 36.92
C ALA A 153 -11.77 27.20 37.39
N GLY A 154 -11.28 28.44 37.22
CA GLY A 154 -11.92 29.67 37.69
C GLY A 154 -12.67 30.50 36.64
N TYR A 155 -12.86 30.03 35.40
CA TYR A 155 -13.64 30.75 34.39
C TYR A 155 -14.82 29.90 33.90
N SER A 156 -16.00 30.14 34.48
CA SER A 156 -17.27 29.78 33.86
C SER A 156 -17.78 30.94 32.99
N PRO A 157 -18.45 30.65 31.86
CA PRO A 157 -18.97 31.68 30.97
C PRO A 157 -20.33 32.18 31.47
N GLU A 158 -20.39 33.40 32.00
CA GLU A 158 -21.67 34.07 32.21
C GLU A 158 -22.11 34.80 30.93
N THR A 159 -23.24 34.33 30.43
CA THR A 159 -24.09 35.01 29.46
C THR A 159 -24.72 36.23 30.13
N LYS A 160 -24.63 37.41 29.51
CA LYS A 160 -25.72 38.39 29.45
C LYS A 160 -25.48 39.48 28.41
N ASP A 161 -26.55 39.69 27.67
CA ASP A 161 -26.72 40.62 26.56
C ASP A 161 -26.91 42.08 27.00
N HIS A 162 -26.60 42.97 26.05
CA HIS A 162 -26.99 44.37 25.87
C HIS A 162 -26.58 45.45 26.90
N SER A 163 -25.74 46.39 26.48
CA SER A 163 -26.20 47.66 25.88
C SER A 163 -25.05 48.66 25.66
N GLU A 164 -25.17 49.43 24.59
CA GLU A 164 -24.29 50.52 24.17
C GLU A 164 -24.24 51.67 25.19
N VAL A 165 -23.12 52.41 25.24
CA VAL A 165 -23.04 53.86 24.97
C VAL A 165 -21.59 54.37 25.16
N LYS A 166 -21.16 55.17 24.18
CA LYS A 166 -19.94 55.98 24.07
C LYS A 166 -19.68 56.87 25.31
N SER A 167 -18.40 57.17 25.60
CA SER A 167 -17.79 58.49 25.32
C SER A 167 -16.40 58.72 25.96
N THR A 168 -15.40 58.88 25.09
CA THR A 168 -14.38 59.96 25.02
C THR A 168 -13.56 60.47 26.23
N ARG A 169 -12.24 60.61 25.94
CA ARG A 169 -11.27 61.68 26.32
C ARG A 169 -10.74 61.63 27.76
N ASP A 170 -9.46 61.91 28.10
CA ASP A 170 -8.35 62.71 27.54
C ASP A 170 -7.00 61.97 27.78
N ARG A 171 -5.93 62.00 26.99
CA ARG A 171 -5.10 63.04 26.32
C ARG A 171 -4.22 63.89 27.27
N GLY A 172 -2.90 63.69 27.13
CA GLY A 172 -1.84 64.68 27.46
C GLY A 172 -0.87 64.21 28.55
N SER A 173 0.33 63.71 28.24
CA SER A 173 1.53 64.43 27.77
C SER A 173 2.31 65.13 28.89
N SER A 174 3.51 64.63 29.20
CA SER A 174 4.72 65.47 29.29
C SER A 174 6.00 64.65 29.34
N ARG A 175 6.96 65.11 28.53
CA ARG A 175 8.34 64.64 28.35
C ARG A 175 9.24 65.07 29.51
N SER A 176 10.29 64.30 29.78
CA SER A 176 11.66 64.85 29.95
C SER A 176 12.69 63.72 30.00
N ALA A 177 13.69 63.82 29.13
CA ALA A 177 14.92 63.04 29.13
C ALA A 177 15.93 63.65 30.13
N GLY A 178 16.84 62.83 30.66
CA GLY A 178 17.97 63.28 31.48
C GLY A 178 18.67 62.17 32.26
N ASP A 179 19.56 61.48 31.55
CA ASP A 179 20.90 60.96 31.89
C ASP A 179 21.34 60.46 33.29
N ASP A 180 22.27 59.51 33.19
CA ASP A 180 23.29 59.04 34.13
C ASP A 180 22.96 58.15 35.35
N GLY A 181 23.36 56.88 35.20
CA GLY A 181 24.40 56.31 36.06
C GLY A 181 23.96 55.55 37.33
N SER A 182 24.41 54.29 37.39
CA SER A 182 24.67 53.49 38.60
C SER A 182 23.61 52.46 39.03
N GLU A 183 24.09 51.20 39.04
CA GLU A 183 23.70 50.09 39.90
C GLU A 183 22.35 49.41 39.68
N SER A 184 22.39 48.44 38.76
CA SER A 184 21.46 47.31 38.68
C SER A 184 21.49 46.47 39.97
N ASN A 185 20.61 46.78 40.92
CA ASN A 185 20.12 45.81 41.90
C ASN A 185 18.63 45.59 41.63
N GLY A 186 18.36 44.94 40.49
CA GLY A 186 17.03 44.51 40.08
C GLY A 186 16.86 43.03 40.36
N SER A 187 16.26 42.72 41.51
CA SER A 187 15.52 41.50 41.86
C SER A 187 15.32 40.48 40.71
N THR A 188 16.27 39.57 40.54
CA THR A 188 16.12 38.28 39.85
C THR A 188 15.44 37.27 40.77
N ALA A 189 14.15 37.46 41.04
CA ALA A 189 13.38 36.52 41.84
C ALA A 189 11.92 36.46 41.39
N ALA A 190 11.67 36.06 40.13
CA ALA A 190 10.36 35.62 39.66
C ALA A 190 10.42 34.96 38.26
N GLN A 191 11.30 33.96 38.06
CA GLN A 191 11.31 33.22 36.79
C GLN A 191 11.76 31.75 36.87
N GLU A 192 11.74 31.12 38.05
CA GLU A 192 12.31 29.77 38.27
C GLU A 192 11.31 28.70 38.80
N SER A 193 10.06 28.63 38.33
CA SER A 193 9.15 27.54 38.77
C SER A 193 8.21 26.96 37.70
N SER A 194 8.55 27.09 36.41
CA SER A 194 7.67 26.61 35.33
C SER A 194 8.11 25.31 34.62
N GLU A 195 9.35 24.86 34.85
CA GLU A 195 9.91 23.69 34.15
C GLU A 195 9.70 22.41 34.95
N LEU A 196 9.27 21.36 34.26
CA LEU A 196 9.15 20.03 34.83
C LEU A 196 10.56 19.49 35.08
N ASP A 197 10.79 18.86 36.23
CA ASP A 197 12.02 18.13 36.49
C ASP A 197 12.29 17.09 35.38
N GLU A 198 13.53 17.03 34.90
CA GLU A 198 13.91 16.21 33.74
C GLU A 198 13.74 14.71 34.03
N ALA A 199 14.05 14.27 35.25
CA ALA A 199 13.87 12.87 35.65
C ALA A 199 12.39 12.50 35.68
N MET A 200 11.54 13.36 36.24
CA MET A 200 10.09 13.16 36.24
C MET A 200 9.50 13.14 34.82
N ALA A 201 10.00 13.99 33.91
CA ALA A 201 9.60 13.96 32.49
C ALA A 201 10.02 12.64 31.83
N ALA A 202 11.26 12.19 32.10
CA ALA A 202 11.80 10.95 31.56
C ALA A 202 10.96 9.75 31.99
N ASP A 203 10.56 9.69 33.26
CA ASP A 203 9.70 8.65 33.82
C ASP A 203 8.32 8.63 33.16
N CYS A 204 7.69 9.79 32.99
CA CYS A 204 6.39 9.90 32.32
C CYS A 204 6.47 9.36 30.88
N TYR A 205 7.47 9.77 30.11
CA TYR A 205 7.67 9.28 28.75
C TYR A 205 8.00 7.78 28.71
N GLN A 206 8.74 7.25 29.69
CA GLN A 206 9.04 5.83 29.76
C GLN A 206 7.75 5.00 29.91
N VAL A 207 6.86 5.40 30.82
CA VAL A 207 5.56 4.72 30.99
C VAL A 207 4.76 4.77 29.68
N LEU A 208 4.67 5.94 29.05
CA LEU A 208 3.91 6.12 27.82
C LEU A 208 4.50 5.30 26.65
N MET A 209 5.82 5.24 26.52
CA MET A 209 6.51 4.42 25.53
C MET A 209 6.31 2.92 25.79
N ALA A 210 6.38 2.48 27.05
CA ALA A 210 6.13 1.09 27.43
C ALA A 210 4.70 0.67 27.06
N VAL A 211 3.70 1.51 27.36
CA VAL A 211 2.32 1.28 26.93
C VAL A 211 2.24 1.26 25.40
N CYS A 212 2.88 2.19 24.70
CA CYS A 212 2.87 2.24 23.23
C CYS A 212 3.45 0.98 22.58
N GLY A 213 4.40 0.30 23.24
CA GLY A 213 5.00 -0.96 22.77
C GLY A 213 4.08 -2.17 22.88
N LEU A 214 2.94 -2.08 23.57
CA LEU A 214 1.99 -3.18 23.71
C LEU A 214 1.13 -3.38 22.45
N PRO A 215 0.65 -4.61 22.15
CA PRO A 215 -0.16 -4.89 20.95
C PRO A 215 -1.44 -4.04 20.79
N ARG A 216 -2.06 -3.62 21.91
CA ARG A 216 -3.23 -2.73 21.97
C ARG A 216 -2.90 -1.34 22.51
N GLY A 217 -1.63 -1.08 22.81
CA GLY A 217 -1.12 0.12 23.42
C GLY A 217 -1.40 1.40 22.65
N PRO A 218 -1.09 1.47 21.33
CA PRO A 218 -1.37 2.64 20.52
C PRO A 218 -2.84 3.03 20.54
N ASP A 219 -3.77 2.09 20.36
CA ASP A 219 -5.22 2.35 20.42
C ASP A 219 -5.64 2.86 21.82
N GLN A 220 -5.05 2.32 22.88
CA GLN A 220 -5.32 2.75 24.26
C GLN A 220 -4.83 4.18 24.51
N LEU A 221 -3.65 4.56 24.01
CA LEU A 221 -3.13 5.93 24.09
C LEU A 221 -3.98 6.90 23.27
N LEU A 222 -4.40 6.50 22.06
CA LEU A 222 -5.24 7.31 21.18
C LEU A 222 -6.64 7.56 21.76
N SER A 223 -7.22 6.57 22.44
CA SER A 223 -8.51 6.73 23.13
C SER A 223 -8.44 7.69 24.33
N ARG A 224 -7.23 7.97 24.84
CA ARG A 224 -6.97 8.76 26.05
C ARG A 224 -6.35 10.13 25.79
N GLY A 225 -6.36 10.59 24.53
CA GLY A 225 -5.93 11.96 24.19
C GLY A 225 -4.41 12.14 24.09
N ALA A 226 -3.65 11.08 23.85
CA ALA A 226 -2.19 11.17 23.73
C ALA A 226 -1.73 12.14 22.63
N VAL A 227 -2.38 12.14 21.47
CA VAL A 227 -1.96 12.95 20.31
C VAL A 227 -2.09 14.46 20.60
N PRO A 228 -3.25 15.00 21.01
CA PRO A 228 -3.35 16.41 21.38
C PRO A 228 -2.39 16.83 22.49
N ALA A 229 -2.22 16.00 23.52
CA ALA A 229 -1.35 16.30 24.66
C ALA A 229 0.13 16.38 24.26
N LEU A 230 0.60 15.45 23.44
CA LEU A 230 1.98 15.42 22.96
C LEU A 230 2.25 16.55 21.95
N CYS A 231 1.32 16.83 21.04
CA CYS A 231 1.43 18.01 20.16
C CYS A 231 1.54 19.28 21.01
N LEU A 232 0.67 19.46 22.01
CA LEU A 232 0.71 20.61 22.91
C LEU A 232 2.04 20.71 23.68
N ALA A 233 2.59 19.57 24.14
CA ALA A 233 3.87 19.54 24.84
C ALA A 233 5.02 20.04 23.95
N VAL A 234 5.04 19.64 22.68
CA VAL A 234 6.03 20.11 21.69
C VAL A 234 5.79 21.59 21.35
N ASP A 235 4.53 22.00 21.18
CA ASP A 235 4.14 23.40 20.93
C ASP A 235 4.66 24.35 22.01
N GLN A 236 4.68 23.88 23.25
CA GLN A 236 5.12 24.65 24.42
C GLN A 236 6.60 24.41 24.79
N ASN A 237 7.36 23.66 23.97
CA ASN A 237 8.75 23.28 24.24
C ASN A 237 8.98 22.70 25.66
N ARG A 238 8.09 21.80 26.09
CA ARG A 238 8.19 21.16 27.41
C ARG A 238 9.43 20.27 27.54
N THR A 239 9.87 20.00 28.77
CA THR A 239 11.03 19.15 29.08
C THR A 239 10.95 17.81 28.33
N LEU A 240 12.01 17.44 27.61
CA LEU A 240 12.12 16.23 26.78
C LEU A 240 11.05 16.06 25.66
N SER A 241 10.23 17.06 25.37
CA SER A 241 9.16 16.97 24.34
C SER A 241 9.68 16.72 22.93
N HIS A 242 10.78 17.37 22.55
CA HIS A 242 11.42 17.13 21.25
C HIS A 242 12.10 15.76 21.16
N GLN A 243 12.78 15.32 22.22
CA GLN A 243 13.54 14.06 22.19
C GLN A 243 12.65 12.84 22.38
N ARG A 244 11.78 12.83 23.41
CA ARG A 244 10.93 11.70 23.78
C ARG A 244 9.48 11.86 23.29
N GLY A 245 8.95 13.08 23.32
CA GLY A 245 7.58 13.35 22.87
C GLY A 245 7.39 13.14 21.36
N LEU A 246 8.28 13.66 20.52
CA LEU A 246 8.24 13.40 19.08
C LEU A 246 8.52 11.93 18.73
N ALA A 247 9.39 11.25 19.49
CA ALA A 247 9.63 9.81 19.30
C ALA A 247 8.37 8.98 19.60
N LEU A 248 7.66 9.30 20.69
CA LEU A 248 6.39 8.67 21.05
C LEU A 248 5.29 8.98 20.02
N LEU A 249 5.18 10.23 19.57
CA LEU A 249 4.26 10.59 18.48
C LEU A 249 4.60 9.84 17.19
N GLY A 250 5.89 9.71 16.86
CA GLY A 250 6.36 8.92 15.71
C GLY A 250 5.95 7.44 15.82
N ALA A 251 6.05 6.85 17.01
CA ALA A 251 5.60 5.48 17.26
C ALA A 251 4.06 5.34 17.11
N LEU A 252 3.28 6.32 17.58
CA LEU A 252 1.83 6.39 17.38
C LEU A 252 1.44 6.62 15.91
N LEU A 253 2.30 7.27 15.13
CA LEU A 253 2.15 7.52 13.69
C LEU A 253 2.82 6.43 12.84
N SER A 254 3.16 5.28 13.43
CA SER A 254 3.56 4.10 12.67
C SER A 254 2.44 3.63 11.74
N ASN A 255 2.81 2.94 10.65
CA ASN A 255 1.92 2.61 9.53
C ASN A 255 0.56 2.03 9.95
N ARG A 256 0.51 1.20 11.01
CA ARG A 256 -0.71 0.53 11.51
C ARG A 256 -1.80 1.49 12.00
N THR A 257 -1.42 2.59 12.65
CA THR A 257 -2.36 3.53 13.29
C THR A 257 -2.41 4.88 12.57
N LYS A 258 -1.43 5.17 11.70
CA LYS A 258 -1.23 6.47 11.04
C LYS A 258 -2.50 7.08 10.46
N GLU A 259 -3.25 6.34 9.65
CA GLU A 259 -4.51 6.82 9.06
C GLU A 259 -5.57 7.13 10.12
N LYS A 260 -5.77 6.23 11.09
CA LYS A 260 -6.73 6.44 12.20
C LYS A 260 -6.38 7.69 13.01
N VAL A 261 -5.09 7.92 13.27
CA VAL A 261 -4.60 9.08 14.00
C VAL A 261 -4.87 10.37 13.23
N TRP A 262 -4.52 10.40 11.94
CA TRP A 262 -4.76 11.55 11.07
C TRP A 262 -6.24 11.87 10.87
N ASN A 263 -7.09 10.85 10.74
CA ASN A 263 -8.54 11.02 10.65
C ASN A 263 -9.15 11.61 11.94
N LYS A 264 -8.58 11.29 13.11
CA LYS A 264 -9.12 11.74 14.41
C LYS A 264 -8.60 13.11 14.83
N HIS A 265 -7.34 13.44 14.52
CA HIS A 265 -6.66 14.66 15.00
C HIS A 265 -5.94 15.43 13.86
N PRO A 266 -6.63 15.78 12.76
CA PRO A 266 -5.98 16.38 11.59
C PRO A 266 -5.43 17.79 11.88
N ALA A 267 -6.09 18.58 12.73
CA ALA A 267 -5.70 19.97 12.99
C ALA A 267 -4.41 20.07 13.81
N GLU A 268 -4.31 19.29 14.89
CA GLU A 268 -3.16 19.26 15.78
C GLU A 268 -1.92 18.73 15.05
N LEU A 269 -2.07 17.67 14.24
CA LEU A 269 -0.98 17.10 13.46
C LEU A 269 -0.54 18.01 12.32
N LEU A 270 -1.48 18.67 11.64
CA LEU A 270 -1.15 19.65 10.61
C LEU A 270 -0.36 20.83 11.21
N SER A 271 -0.81 21.38 12.34
CA SER A 271 -0.10 22.45 13.04
C SER A 271 1.34 22.05 13.40
N LEU A 272 1.50 20.85 13.98
CA LEU A 272 2.81 20.30 14.34
C LEU A 272 3.70 20.12 13.08
N LEU A 273 3.18 19.50 12.03
CA LEU A 273 3.91 19.27 10.78
C LEU A 273 4.38 20.59 10.15
N LEU A 274 3.54 21.63 10.13
CA LEU A 274 3.90 22.95 9.63
C LEU A 274 4.97 23.64 10.50
N ARG A 275 4.97 23.41 11.82
CA ARG A 275 6.07 23.88 12.67
C ARG A 275 7.36 23.15 12.35
N LEU A 276 7.35 21.81 12.39
CA LEU A 276 8.55 21.00 12.14
C LEU A 276 9.14 21.24 10.74
N SER A 277 8.29 21.48 9.73
CA SER A 277 8.71 21.87 8.38
C SER A 277 9.45 23.22 8.38
N ARG A 278 8.96 24.22 9.13
CA ARG A 278 9.63 25.52 9.25
C ARG A 278 10.97 25.41 9.99
N GLU A 279 11.02 24.59 11.03
CA GLU A 279 12.27 24.29 11.76
C GLU A 279 13.30 23.64 10.83
N PHE A 280 12.88 22.65 10.04
CA PHE A 280 13.71 22.01 9.02
C PHE A 280 14.27 22.99 7.99
N CYS A 281 13.42 23.88 7.46
CA CYS A 281 13.87 24.89 6.49
C CYS A 281 14.92 25.84 7.09
N ARG A 282 14.85 26.15 8.38
CA ARG A 282 15.78 27.07 9.08
C ARG A 282 17.03 26.38 9.64
N ALA A 283 17.02 25.06 9.77
CA ALA A 283 18.09 24.28 10.37
C ALA A 283 19.37 24.25 9.50
N SER A 284 20.51 23.93 10.12
CA SER A 284 21.75 23.64 9.39
C SER A 284 21.70 22.29 8.68
N ASP A 285 22.49 22.09 7.64
CA ASP A 285 22.54 20.83 6.87
C ASP A 285 22.68 19.55 7.71
N PRO A 286 23.60 19.44 8.70
CA PRO A 286 23.70 18.23 9.52
C PRO A 286 22.42 17.99 10.35
N THR A 287 21.78 19.06 10.82
CA THR A 287 20.52 18.98 11.58
C THR A 287 19.38 18.54 10.65
N ARG A 288 19.29 19.10 9.44
CA ARG A 288 18.30 18.69 8.43
C ARG A 288 18.40 17.19 8.13
N LEU A 289 19.62 16.68 7.93
CA LEU A 289 19.83 15.24 7.68
C LEU A 289 19.29 14.37 8.81
N GLY A 290 19.47 14.78 10.07
CA GLY A 290 18.88 14.08 11.22
C GLY A 290 17.36 14.17 11.30
N MET A 291 16.77 15.28 10.81
CA MET A 291 15.32 15.51 10.82
C MET A 291 14.56 14.76 9.71
N CYS A 292 15.22 14.36 8.61
CA CYS A 292 14.55 13.69 7.47
C CYS A 292 13.75 12.45 7.89
N ALA A 293 14.39 11.55 8.65
CA ALA A 293 13.75 10.33 9.13
C ALA A 293 12.57 10.66 10.06
N GLN A 294 12.75 11.62 10.97
CA GLN A 294 11.71 12.04 11.90
C GLN A 294 10.49 12.62 11.17
N LEU A 295 10.70 13.58 10.26
CA LEU A 295 9.63 14.25 9.51
C LEU A 295 8.79 13.31 8.66
N ALA A 296 9.39 12.27 8.07
CA ALA A 296 8.67 11.28 7.27
C ALA A 296 7.53 10.60 8.05
N HIS A 297 7.70 10.36 9.35
CA HIS A 297 6.67 9.79 10.22
C HIS A 297 5.44 10.69 10.34
N PHE A 298 5.63 12.02 10.31
CA PHE A 298 4.58 13.01 10.49
C PHE A 298 3.85 13.38 9.20
N LEU A 299 4.26 12.91 8.02
CA LEU A 299 3.52 13.17 6.78
C LEU A 299 2.20 12.38 6.76
N PRO A 300 1.05 12.95 6.32
CA PRO A 300 -0.20 12.20 6.24
C PRO A 300 -0.14 11.08 5.18
N PRO A 301 -0.90 9.98 5.34
CA PRO A 301 -1.05 8.98 4.29
C PRO A 301 -1.70 9.56 3.01
N ALA A 302 -1.42 8.95 1.86
CA ALA A 302 -2.10 9.24 0.61
C ALA A 302 -3.63 9.06 0.77
N GLY A 303 -4.42 10.01 0.27
CA GLY A 303 -5.89 10.01 0.40
C GLY A 303 -6.45 10.62 1.69
N VAL A 304 -5.66 10.64 2.78
CA VAL A 304 -6.02 11.27 4.07
C VAL A 304 -5.47 12.70 4.16
N ALA A 305 -4.50 13.04 3.31
CA ALA A 305 -3.86 14.35 3.29
C ALA A 305 -4.90 15.48 3.21
N PRO A 306 -4.87 16.46 4.14
CA PRO A 306 -5.79 17.58 4.08
C PRO A 306 -5.51 18.38 2.80
N LYS A 307 -6.57 18.74 2.07
CA LYS A 307 -6.51 19.64 0.90
C LYS A 307 -6.22 21.08 1.36
N SER A 308 -5.05 21.29 1.94
CA SER A 308 -4.58 22.56 2.47
C SER A 308 -3.52 23.15 1.55
N GLU A 309 -3.78 24.35 1.03
CA GLU A 309 -2.76 25.14 0.33
C GLU A 309 -1.56 25.45 1.23
N GLU A 310 -1.76 25.54 2.54
CA GLU A 310 -0.67 25.77 3.49
C GLU A 310 0.28 24.57 3.55
N LEU A 311 -0.27 23.35 3.58
CA LEU A 311 0.53 22.13 3.53
C LEU A 311 1.29 22.03 2.21
N ARG A 312 0.64 22.32 1.07
CA ARG A 312 1.29 22.34 -0.24
C ARG A 312 2.48 23.31 -0.26
N ARG A 313 2.27 24.56 0.18
CA ARG A 313 3.36 25.56 0.27
C ARG A 313 4.49 25.12 1.18
N SER A 314 4.16 24.51 2.33
CA SER A 314 5.16 23.98 3.26
C SER A 314 5.99 22.87 2.61
N VAL A 315 5.36 21.92 1.90
CA VAL A 315 6.08 20.87 1.18
C VAL A 315 6.99 21.45 0.10
N SER A 316 6.54 22.46 -0.66
CA SER A 316 7.41 23.16 -1.62
C SER A 316 8.65 23.80 -0.95
N GLN A 317 8.49 24.40 0.23
CA GLN A 317 9.62 24.97 0.99
C GLN A 317 10.58 23.89 1.50
N VAL A 318 10.06 22.75 1.94
CA VAL A 318 10.86 21.59 2.34
C VAL A 318 11.68 21.07 1.16
N TRP A 319 11.09 20.95 -0.04
CA TRP A 319 11.83 20.58 -1.25
C TRP A 319 12.94 21.56 -1.58
N VAL A 320 12.71 22.86 -1.45
CA VAL A 320 13.76 23.88 -1.64
C VAL A 320 14.93 23.66 -0.68
N ALA A 321 14.66 23.30 0.58
CA ALA A 321 15.70 23.00 1.57
C ALA A 321 16.39 21.63 1.36
N LEU A 322 15.71 20.66 0.74
CA LEU A 322 16.27 19.33 0.43
C LEU A 322 17.19 19.33 -0.80
N ARG A 323 16.93 20.18 -1.80
CA ARG A 323 17.69 20.19 -3.07
C ARG A 323 19.21 20.30 -2.88
N PRO A 324 19.74 21.19 -2.03
CA PRO A 324 21.18 21.28 -1.80
C PRO A 324 21.75 20.01 -1.16
N LEU A 325 21.02 19.35 -0.24
CA LEU A 325 21.48 18.17 0.47
C LEU A 325 21.78 16.99 -0.47
N LEU A 326 20.94 16.78 -1.49
CA LEU A 326 21.12 15.72 -2.49
C LEU A 326 22.27 15.97 -3.47
N GLN A 327 22.81 17.19 -3.50
CA GLN A 327 23.96 17.57 -4.33
C GLN A 327 25.29 17.44 -3.60
N VAL A 328 25.26 17.29 -2.27
CA VAL A 328 26.46 17.10 -1.43
C VAL A 328 26.83 15.60 -1.37
N LYS A 329 28.09 15.31 -1.03
CA LYS A 329 28.54 13.94 -0.75
C LYS A 329 27.99 13.48 0.61
N LEU A 330 27.12 12.48 0.59
CA LEU A 330 26.49 11.91 1.78
C LEU A 330 27.05 10.52 2.09
N THR A 331 26.97 10.11 3.36
CA THR A 331 27.18 8.71 3.76
C THR A 331 25.95 7.85 3.41
N PRO A 332 26.08 6.52 3.30
CA PRO A 332 24.95 5.62 2.99
C PRO A 332 23.74 5.81 3.92
N ARG A 333 23.97 5.97 5.24
CA ARG A 333 22.90 6.21 6.22
C ARG A 333 22.18 7.55 6.00
N GLN A 334 22.94 8.59 5.67
CA GLN A 334 22.39 9.93 5.45
C GLN A 334 21.58 9.99 4.15
N ILE A 335 22.10 9.42 3.06
CA ILE A 335 21.37 9.41 1.79
C ILE A 335 20.08 8.58 1.89
N GLY A 336 20.11 7.45 2.59
CA GLY A 336 18.91 6.63 2.80
C GLY A 336 17.77 7.39 3.47
N SER A 337 18.08 8.12 4.55
CA SER A 337 17.08 8.96 5.24
C SER A 337 16.49 10.05 4.34
N VAL A 338 17.32 10.65 3.48
CA VAL A 338 16.88 11.69 2.53
C VAL A 338 16.00 11.10 1.43
N LEU A 339 16.34 9.92 0.89
CA LEU A 339 15.56 9.27 -0.17
C LEU A 339 14.22 8.75 0.34
N VAL A 340 14.18 8.15 1.54
CA VAL A 340 12.92 7.73 2.18
C VAL A 340 12.01 8.93 2.41
N PHE A 341 12.55 10.05 2.89
CA PHE A 341 11.76 11.27 3.06
C PHE A 341 11.30 11.85 1.72
N SER A 342 12.15 11.83 0.69
CA SER A 342 11.81 12.26 -0.67
C SER A 342 10.66 11.43 -1.27
N ALA A 343 10.69 10.11 -1.10
CA ALA A 343 9.61 9.21 -1.51
C ALA A 343 8.27 9.58 -0.84
N ALA A 344 8.30 9.81 0.48
CA ALA A 344 7.10 10.17 1.23
C ALA A 344 6.54 11.56 0.83
N LEU A 345 7.37 12.50 0.41
CA LEU A 345 6.93 13.79 -0.12
C LEU A 345 6.33 13.68 -1.53
N LEU A 346 6.85 12.77 -2.37
CA LEU A 346 6.26 12.46 -3.68
C LEU A 346 4.84 11.89 -3.53
N ASP A 347 4.60 11.04 -2.53
CA ASP A 347 3.26 10.49 -2.27
C ASP A 347 2.20 11.54 -1.91
N LEU A 348 2.61 12.71 -1.39
CA LEU A 348 1.68 13.77 -1.02
C LEU A 348 1.24 14.65 -2.18
N TYR A 349 2.20 15.10 -2.99
CA TYR A 349 1.97 16.15 -4.00
C TYR A 349 2.66 15.86 -5.35
N GLY A 350 3.16 14.64 -5.56
CA GLY A 350 3.81 14.24 -6.80
C GLY A 350 5.06 15.06 -7.12
N TRP A 351 5.34 15.21 -8.42
CA TRP A 351 6.55 15.85 -8.92
C TRP A 351 6.50 17.38 -8.97
N GLU A 352 5.32 17.99 -8.90
CA GLU A 352 5.14 19.45 -9.03
C GLU A 352 6.02 20.26 -8.05
N PRO A 353 6.03 20.00 -6.73
CA PRO A 353 6.81 20.80 -5.78
C PRO A 353 8.31 20.48 -5.79
N VAL A 354 8.73 19.38 -6.44
CA VAL A 354 10.11 18.86 -6.39
C VAL A 354 11.08 19.87 -6.99
N GLY A 355 10.74 20.49 -8.12
CA GLY A 355 11.51 21.56 -8.75
C GLY A 355 11.86 21.32 -10.21
N PRO A 356 13.00 21.84 -10.69
CA PRO A 356 13.33 21.79 -12.12
C PRO A 356 13.58 20.36 -12.58
N ALA A 357 13.23 20.06 -13.83
CA ALA A 357 13.44 18.77 -14.50
C ALA A 357 14.82 18.12 -14.24
N LYS A 358 15.91 18.92 -14.29
CA LYS A 358 17.27 18.45 -14.02
C LYS A 358 17.43 17.86 -12.61
N PHE A 359 16.77 18.46 -11.62
CA PHE A 359 16.80 17.96 -10.25
C PHE A 359 15.92 16.71 -10.09
N CYS A 360 14.76 16.64 -10.75
CA CYS A 360 13.95 15.41 -10.78
C CYS A 360 14.76 14.23 -11.35
N CYS A 361 15.48 14.44 -12.45
CA CYS A 361 16.40 13.43 -13.00
C CYS A 361 17.51 13.03 -12.01
N LEU A 362 18.06 13.99 -11.25
CA LEU A 362 19.07 13.71 -10.23
C LEU A 362 18.49 12.83 -9.11
N LEU A 363 17.28 13.12 -8.64
CA LEU A 363 16.62 12.34 -7.59
C LEU A 363 16.41 10.88 -8.04
N VAL A 364 15.88 10.67 -9.25
CA VAL A 364 15.71 9.32 -9.82
C VAL A 364 17.06 8.62 -9.95
N ASN A 365 18.07 9.31 -10.49
CA ASN A 365 19.42 8.74 -10.63
C ASN A 365 20.01 8.34 -9.26
N ARG A 366 19.83 9.15 -8.21
CA ARG A 366 20.28 8.81 -6.86
C ARG A 366 19.59 7.55 -6.32
N ALA A 367 18.28 7.44 -6.48
CA ALA A 367 17.53 6.25 -6.10
C ALA A 367 18.03 4.99 -6.83
N CYS A 368 18.23 5.09 -8.16
CA CYS A 368 18.78 4.01 -8.98
C CYS A 368 20.18 3.56 -8.52
N VAL A 369 21.07 4.50 -8.21
CA VAL A 369 22.42 4.19 -7.73
C VAL A 369 22.37 3.44 -6.40
N GLU A 370 21.55 3.87 -5.44
CA GLU A 370 21.43 3.16 -4.15
C GLU A 370 20.86 1.74 -4.31
N ILE A 371 19.92 1.54 -5.25
CA ILE A 371 19.42 0.19 -5.57
C ILE A 371 20.52 -0.72 -6.09
N ARG A 372 21.32 -0.23 -7.03
CA ARG A 372 22.45 -1.00 -7.57
C ARG A 372 23.46 -1.33 -6.49
N MET A 373 23.86 -0.32 -5.71
CA MET A 373 24.83 -0.50 -4.63
C MET A 373 24.31 -1.44 -3.52
N GLY A 374 23.02 -1.42 -3.23
CA GLY A 374 22.42 -2.24 -2.18
C GLY A 374 22.08 -3.67 -2.60
N LEU A 375 21.84 -3.94 -3.89
CA LEU A 375 21.41 -5.26 -4.39
C LEU A 375 22.49 -6.04 -5.14
N GLU A 376 23.54 -5.38 -5.63
CA GLU A 376 24.68 -6.03 -6.31
C GLU A 376 25.71 -6.60 -5.30
N GLU A 377 25.40 -6.67 -4.00
CA GLU A 377 26.24 -7.33 -3.00
C GLU A 377 26.33 -8.85 -3.26
N PRO A 378 27.45 -9.51 -2.88
CA PRO A 378 27.64 -10.93 -3.14
C PRO A 378 26.59 -11.82 -2.46
N PRO A 379 26.26 -12.98 -3.06
CA PRO A 379 25.22 -13.88 -2.57
C PRO A 379 25.47 -14.31 -1.12
N GLY A 380 24.40 -14.34 -0.31
CA GLY A 380 24.45 -14.78 1.10
C GLY A 380 24.63 -13.64 2.12
N THR A 381 24.68 -12.39 1.67
CA THR A 381 24.67 -11.22 2.57
C THR A 381 23.23 -10.82 2.89
N ASP A 382 22.84 -10.90 4.17
CA ASP A 382 21.52 -10.42 4.60
C ASP A 382 21.48 -8.90 4.63
N LEU A 383 20.49 -8.34 3.95
CA LEU A 383 20.27 -6.89 3.90
C LEU A 383 19.78 -6.39 5.25
N SER A 384 20.48 -5.41 5.83
CA SER A 384 20.04 -4.75 7.06
C SER A 384 18.65 -4.12 6.91
N PRO A 385 17.81 -4.06 7.97
CA PRO A 385 16.50 -3.42 7.92
C PRO A 385 16.53 -1.97 7.43
N GLU A 386 17.57 -1.21 7.80
CA GLU A 386 17.75 0.18 7.38
C GLU A 386 18.00 0.30 5.88
N LEU A 387 18.77 -0.65 5.31
CA LEU A 387 19.01 -0.72 3.88
C LEU A 387 17.73 -1.14 3.15
N GLN A 388 16.99 -2.14 3.63
CA GLN A 388 15.70 -2.53 3.04
C GLN A 388 14.70 -1.37 3.01
N GLN A 389 14.62 -0.59 4.09
CA GLN A 389 13.79 0.62 4.13
C GLN A 389 14.23 1.66 3.10
N THR A 390 15.54 1.88 2.98
CA THR A 390 16.13 2.79 1.98
C THR A 390 15.76 2.36 0.57
N LEU A 391 15.99 1.08 0.24
CA LEU A 391 15.71 0.51 -1.07
C LEU A 391 14.22 0.56 -1.41
N THR A 392 13.34 0.32 -0.43
CA THR A 392 11.89 0.46 -0.61
C THR A 392 11.51 1.91 -0.93
N GLY A 393 12.13 2.89 -0.28
CA GLY A 393 11.98 4.31 -0.63
C GLY A 393 12.47 4.61 -2.05
N CYS A 394 13.57 4.01 -2.47
CA CYS A 394 14.10 4.14 -3.83
C CYS A 394 13.14 3.53 -4.88
N TYR A 395 12.56 2.36 -4.62
CA TYR A 395 11.54 1.77 -5.49
C TYR A 395 10.38 2.73 -5.68
N ARG A 396 9.88 3.34 -4.61
CA ARG A 396 8.78 4.30 -4.70
C ARG A 396 9.13 5.54 -5.54
N ILE A 397 10.37 6.05 -5.46
CA ILE A 397 10.83 7.15 -6.32
C ILE A 397 10.84 6.73 -7.80
N MET A 398 11.29 5.52 -8.11
CA MET A 398 11.27 4.98 -9.48
C MET A 398 9.84 4.79 -9.98
N GLU A 399 8.95 4.22 -9.15
CA GLU A 399 7.51 4.07 -9.45
C GLU A 399 6.87 5.42 -9.76
N ALA A 400 7.09 6.44 -8.92
CA ALA A 400 6.57 7.78 -9.16
C ALA A 400 7.06 8.37 -10.49
N ALA A 401 8.30 8.07 -10.88
CA ALA A 401 8.86 8.56 -12.15
C ALA A 401 8.20 7.90 -13.36
N MET A 402 7.91 6.60 -13.27
CA MET A 402 7.17 5.85 -14.29
C MET A 402 5.71 6.34 -14.39
N GLU A 403 5.02 6.49 -13.26
CA GLU A 403 3.65 7.00 -13.18
C GLU A 403 3.49 8.36 -13.89
N GLN A 404 4.45 9.27 -13.68
CA GLN A 404 4.48 10.58 -14.33
C GLN A 404 4.68 10.45 -15.86
N ALA A 405 5.57 9.56 -16.30
CA ALA A 405 5.83 9.35 -17.72
C ALA A 405 4.61 8.81 -18.46
N CYS A 406 3.84 7.91 -17.85
CA CYS A 406 2.60 7.37 -18.43
C CYS A 406 1.46 8.41 -18.43
N SER A 407 1.36 9.24 -17.39
CA SER A 407 0.28 10.24 -17.26
C SER A 407 0.42 11.44 -18.23
N GLU A 408 1.62 11.75 -18.71
CA GLU A 408 1.86 12.83 -19.69
C GLU A 408 1.38 12.48 -21.10
N GLY A 409 1.12 11.20 -21.41
CA GLY A 409 0.65 10.74 -22.72
C GLY A 409 -0.83 11.01 -23.02
N ASP A 410 -1.67 11.04 -21.99
CA ASP A 410 -3.15 11.12 -22.12
C ASP A 410 -3.72 12.53 -21.89
N ALA A 411 -2.92 13.48 -21.42
CA ALA A 411 -3.38 14.83 -21.12
C ALA A 411 -3.30 15.75 -22.36
N ALA A 412 -4.36 16.54 -22.59
CA ALA A 412 -4.30 17.69 -23.51
C ALA A 412 -3.12 18.59 -23.14
N PRO A 413 -2.41 19.19 -24.12
CA PRO A 413 -1.20 19.97 -23.86
C PRO A 413 -1.49 21.03 -22.79
N PRO A 414 -0.69 21.09 -21.72
CA PRO A 414 -0.97 22.02 -20.64
C PRO A 414 -0.89 23.46 -21.17
N PRO A 415 -1.70 24.40 -20.63
CA PRO A 415 -1.51 25.81 -20.90
C PRO A 415 -0.05 26.19 -20.57
N LEU A 416 0.52 27.14 -21.33
CA LEU A 416 1.93 27.60 -21.29
C LEU A 416 2.45 28.12 -19.92
N SER A 417 1.72 27.89 -18.83
CA SER A 417 1.91 28.48 -17.50
C SER A 417 2.16 27.46 -16.37
N SER A 418 2.12 26.15 -16.63
CA SER A 418 2.45 25.14 -15.61
C SER A 418 3.97 24.98 -15.43
N PRO A 419 4.51 25.10 -14.20
CA PRO A 419 5.96 25.16 -13.94
C PRO A 419 6.68 23.80 -13.98
N THR A 420 5.95 22.68 -14.16
CA THR A 420 6.54 21.37 -14.45
C THR A 420 6.98 21.33 -15.91
N ALA A 421 8.20 21.81 -16.15
CA ALA A 421 8.84 21.64 -17.45
C ALA A 421 8.93 20.14 -17.77
N ALA A 422 8.18 19.68 -18.77
CA ALA A 422 8.29 18.34 -19.32
C ALA A 422 9.76 18.00 -19.60
N LEU A 423 10.15 16.76 -19.32
CA LEU A 423 11.53 16.32 -19.53
C LEU A 423 11.90 16.47 -21.02
N SER A 424 13.11 16.98 -21.31
CA SER A 424 13.60 16.92 -22.69
C SER A 424 13.85 15.46 -23.08
N LEU A 425 13.75 15.15 -24.38
CA LEU A 425 13.98 13.79 -24.89
C LEU A 425 15.37 13.23 -24.49
N GLN A 426 16.39 14.08 -24.37
CA GLN A 426 17.70 13.68 -23.85
C GLN A 426 17.64 13.29 -22.36
N GLN A 427 16.90 14.05 -21.56
CA GLN A 427 16.70 13.76 -20.13
C GLN A 427 15.89 12.48 -19.94
N SER A 428 14.81 12.28 -20.70
CA SER A 428 14.00 11.05 -20.64
C SER A 428 14.84 9.81 -20.98
N ARG A 429 15.67 9.88 -22.03
CA ARG A 429 16.61 8.79 -22.37
C ARG A 429 17.63 8.50 -21.28
N GLN A 430 18.13 9.54 -20.61
CA GLN A 430 19.08 9.37 -19.51
C GLN A 430 18.40 8.72 -18.29
N VAL A 431 17.18 9.13 -17.97
CA VAL A 431 16.37 8.53 -16.89
C VAL A 431 16.07 7.07 -17.20
N LEU A 432 15.65 6.75 -18.43
CA LEU A 432 15.40 5.38 -18.85
C LEU A 432 16.64 4.48 -18.66
N ARG A 433 17.82 4.96 -19.08
CA ARG A 433 19.07 4.21 -18.91
C ARG A 433 19.40 3.89 -17.44
N VAL A 434 19.23 4.84 -16.53
CA VAL A 434 19.52 4.59 -15.10
C VAL A 434 18.45 3.70 -14.44
N LEU A 435 17.21 3.75 -14.91
CA LEU A 435 16.17 2.80 -14.51
C LEU A 435 16.50 1.38 -15.00
N GLU A 436 16.92 1.23 -16.26
CA GLU A 436 17.37 -0.07 -16.80
C GLU A 436 18.50 -0.67 -15.95
N GLU A 437 19.52 0.11 -15.60
CA GLU A 437 20.62 -0.36 -14.76
C GLU A 437 20.13 -0.78 -13.35
N ALA A 438 19.21 -0.02 -12.75
CA ALA A 438 18.63 -0.37 -11.44
C ALA A 438 17.76 -1.63 -11.50
N PHE A 439 16.92 -1.77 -12.53
CA PHE A 439 16.10 -2.97 -12.68
C PHE A 439 16.93 -4.21 -13.04
N SER A 440 18.07 -4.05 -13.72
CA SER A 440 19.05 -5.14 -13.88
C SER A 440 19.53 -5.67 -12.53
N ALA A 441 19.87 -4.78 -11.58
CA ALA A 441 20.25 -5.17 -10.22
C ALA A 441 19.08 -5.83 -9.44
N VAL A 442 17.86 -5.32 -9.62
CA VAL A 442 16.64 -5.94 -9.06
C VAL A 442 16.44 -7.36 -9.58
N MET A 443 16.56 -7.57 -10.90
CA MET A 443 16.45 -8.89 -11.50
C MET A 443 17.55 -9.83 -10.99
N PHE A 444 18.78 -9.32 -10.87
CA PHE A 444 19.91 -10.08 -10.32
C PHE A 444 19.65 -10.55 -8.88
N TYR A 445 19.13 -9.67 -8.02
CA TYR A 445 18.75 -10.02 -6.65
C TYR A 445 17.63 -11.08 -6.64
N LEU A 446 16.54 -10.87 -7.38
CA LEU A 446 15.41 -11.79 -7.40
C LEU A 446 15.77 -13.18 -7.94
N GLN A 447 16.73 -13.29 -8.87
CA GLN A 447 17.25 -14.58 -9.35
C GLN A 447 17.91 -15.42 -8.25
N GLN A 448 18.36 -14.79 -7.15
CA GLN A 448 19.06 -15.44 -6.04
C GLN A 448 18.13 -15.78 -4.87
N VAL A 449 16.88 -15.32 -4.91
CA VAL A 449 15.93 -15.51 -3.80
C VAL A 449 15.46 -16.97 -3.77
N ASP A 450 15.73 -17.61 -2.64
CA ASP A 450 15.26 -18.97 -2.34
C ASP A 450 13.74 -18.98 -2.04
N PRO A 451 12.99 -20.05 -2.44
CA PRO A 451 11.57 -20.20 -2.13
C PRO A 451 11.19 -20.03 -0.65
N SER A 452 12.07 -20.37 0.29
CA SER A 452 11.84 -20.16 1.74
C SER A 452 11.68 -18.68 2.13
N ARG A 453 12.13 -17.76 1.28
CA ARG A 453 12.03 -16.31 1.49
C ARG A 453 10.86 -15.67 0.75
N TYR A 454 9.95 -16.45 0.15
CA TYR A 454 8.85 -15.87 -0.63
C TYR A 454 7.88 -15.03 0.20
N ASP A 455 7.81 -15.28 1.50
CA ASP A 455 7.02 -14.52 2.47
C ASP A 455 7.73 -13.28 3.04
N ASP A 456 8.98 -13.03 2.65
CA ASP A 456 9.73 -11.83 3.05
C ASP A 456 9.08 -10.58 2.43
N PRO A 457 8.59 -9.60 3.24
CA PRO A 457 7.97 -8.38 2.73
C PRO A 457 8.89 -7.57 1.80
N PHE A 458 10.20 -7.64 2.01
CA PHE A 458 11.16 -6.96 1.14
C PHE A 458 11.23 -7.60 -0.25
N VAL A 459 11.17 -8.94 -0.32
CA VAL A 459 11.08 -9.66 -1.60
C VAL A 459 9.81 -9.29 -2.34
N PHE A 460 8.67 -9.19 -1.63
CA PHE A 460 7.41 -8.74 -2.23
C PHE A 460 7.50 -7.32 -2.79
N ALA A 461 8.04 -6.36 -2.03
CA ALA A 461 8.22 -4.98 -2.49
C ALA A 461 9.12 -4.90 -3.74
N THR A 462 10.19 -5.70 -3.75
CA THR A 462 11.12 -5.80 -4.88
C THR A 462 10.46 -6.43 -6.12
N PHE A 463 9.71 -7.51 -5.94
CA PHE A 463 8.92 -8.17 -6.98
C PHE A 463 7.87 -7.23 -7.57
N ARG A 464 7.13 -6.50 -6.72
CA ARG A 464 6.10 -5.53 -7.14
C ARG A 464 6.72 -4.41 -7.98
N SER A 465 7.80 -3.80 -7.50
CA SER A 465 8.51 -2.73 -8.21
C SER A 465 8.94 -3.18 -9.61
N LEU A 466 9.49 -4.39 -9.72
CA LEU A 466 9.83 -4.98 -11.02
C LEU A 466 8.60 -5.21 -11.90
N CYS A 467 7.51 -5.74 -11.36
CA CYS A 467 6.30 -5.98 -12.14
C CYS A 467 5.71 -4.68 -12.71
N LEU A 468 5.78 -3.57 -11.97
CA LEU A 468 5.38 -2.25 -12.45
C LEU A 468 6.23 -1.78 -13.63
N TRP A 469 7.54 -2.01 -13.59
CA TRP A 469 8.41 -1.72 -14.75
C TRP A 469 8.07 -2.60 -15.95
N LEU A 470 7.91 -3.91 -15.74
CA LEU A 470 7.60 -4.84 -16.83
C LEU A 470 6.20 -4.66 -17.42
N ALA A 471 5.30 -3.97 -16.72
CA ALA A 471 4.00 -3.59 -17.26
C ALA A 471 4.14 -2.53 -18.36
N GLU A 472 5.09 -1.60 -18.21
CA GLU A 472 5.25 -0.43 -19.09
C GLU A 472 6.40 -0.60 -20.10
N GLU A 473 7.44 -1.37 -19.75
CA GLU A 473 8.67 -1.51 -20.54
C GLU A 473 9.10 -2.98 -20.67
N THR A 474 8.78 -3.59 -21.81
CA THR A 474 9.18 -4.97 -22.16
C THR A 474 10.22 -5.07 -23.27
N SER A 475 10.67 -3.93 -23.81
CA SER A 475 11.63 -3.88 -24.91
C SER A 475 13.09 -3.95 -24.43
N CYS A 476 13.36 -3.46 -23.22
CA CYS A 476 14.68 -3.51 -22.58
C CYS A 476 14.90 -4.81 -21.80
N LEU A 477 16.18 -5.20 -21.59
CA LEU A 477 16.58 -6.34 -20.75
C LEU A 477 15.90 -7.69 -21.10
N LYS A 478 15.54 -7.90 -22.37
CA LYS A 478 14.72 -9.06 -22.79
C LYS A 478 15.29 -10.41 -22.36
N GLN A 479 16.61 -10.56 -22.42
CA GLN A 479 17.26 -11.82 -22.04
C GLN A 479 17.21 -12.04 -20.54
N GLU A 480 17.46 -11.00 -19.76
CA GLU A 480 17.42 -11.00 -18.30
C GLU A 480 16.00 -11.29 -17.80
N VAL A 481 15.00 -10.62 -18.37
CA VAL A 481 13.57 -10.87 -18.10
C VAL A 481 13.21 -12.33 -18.42
N THR A 482 13.60 -12.82 -19.59
CA THR A 482 13.31 -14.21 -19.99
C THR A 482 13.96 -15.22 -19.03
N ARG A 483 15.19 -14.96 -18.57
CA ARG A 483 15.88 -15.80 -17.57
C ARG A 483 15.23 -15.74 -16.18
N LEU A 484 14.57 -14.63 -15.84
CA LEU A 484 13.90 -14.44 -14.55
C LEU A 484 12.48 -15.05 -14.51
N LEU A 485 11.87 -15.38 -15.64
CA LEU A 485 10.52 -15.96 -15.71
C LEU A 485 10.27 -17.15 -14.75
N PRO A 486 11.19 -18.12 -14.57
CA PRO A 486 10.99 -19.20 -13.61
C PRO A 486 10.76 -18.69 -12.18
N PHE A 487 11.49 -17.66 -11.76
CA PHE A 487 11.27 -17.02 -10.46
C PHE A 487 9.92 -16.30 -10.42
N LEU A 488 9.59 -15.46 -11.42
CA LEU A 488 8.35 -14.67 -11.41
C LEU A 488 7.10 -15.57 -11.37
N ILE A 489 7.09 -16.62 -12.20
CA ILE A 489 5.99 -17.60 -12.24
C ILE A 489 5.97 -18.45 -10.97
N GLY A 490 7.13 -18.87 -10.46
CA GLY A 490 7.25 -19.62 -9.21
C GLY A 490 6.72 -18.84 -8.01
N TYR A 491 7.09 -17.56 -7.88
CA TYR A 491 6.65 -16.66 -6.84
C TYR A 491 5.14 -16.42 -6.88
N ALA A 492 4.59 -16.09 -8.07
CA ALA A 492 3.15 -15.90 -8.24
C ALA A 492 2.35 -17.19 -8.00
N ARG A 493 2.87 -18.36 -8.41
CA ARG A 493 2.24 -19.66 -8.18
C ARG A 493 2.21 -20.01 -6.69
N HIS A 494 3.32 -19.82 -5.98
CA HIS A 494 3.41 -20.09 -4.55
C HIS A 494 2.32 -19.33 -3.80
N HIS A 495 2.21 -18.02 -4.02
CA HIS A 495 1.21 -17.18 -3.34
C HIS A 495 -0.23 -17.49 -3.77
N LEU A 496 -0.48 -17.85 -5.03
CA LEU A 496 -1.82 -18.27 -5.47
C LEU A 496 -2.25 -19.62 -4.87
N GLN A 497 -1.30 -20.52 -4.58
CA GLN A 497 -1.57 -21.85 -4.01
C GLN A 497 -1.52 -21.87 -2.48
N ALA A 498 -0.83 -20.92 -1.84
CA ALA A 498 -0.64 -20.81 -0.39
C ALA A 498 -1.89 -20.41 0.40
N VAL A 499 -3.08 -20.35 -0.25
CA VAL A 499 -4.40 -20.04 0.33
C VAL A 499 -4.77 -20.93 1.55
N SER A 500 -3.96 -21.93 1.90
CA SER A 500 -4.18 -22.84 3.03
C SER A 500 -3.04 -22.97 4.06
N ALA A 501 -1.84 -22.38 3.89
CA ALA A 501 -0.67 -22.86 4.64
C ALA A 501 0.02 -21.89 5.62
N GLU A 502 0.36 -20.64 5.28
CA GLU A 502 1.24 -19.85 6.18
C GLU A 502 0.86 -18.36 6.28
N GLN A 503 0.97 -17.83 7.50
CA GLN A 503 0.30 -16.63 8.01
C GLN A 503 1.17 -15.36 7.95
N GLY A 504 2.40 -15.43 7.42
CA GLY A 504 3.39 -14.33 7.55
C GLY A 504 3.09 -13.10 6.70
N LEU A 505 3.13 -13.25 5.38
CA LEU A 505 2.98 -12.14 4.45
C LEU A 505 1.52 -11.65 4.35
N SER A 506 0.57 -12.57 4.51
CA SER A 506 -0.87 -12.27 4.55
C SER A 506 -1.26 -11.41 5.75
N ASP A 507 -0.74 -11.72 6.95
CA ASP A 507 -0.94 -10.88 8.14
C ASP A 507 -0.22 -9.54 8.01
N TRP A 508 1.01 -9.52 7.47
CA TRP A 508 1.73 -8.26 7.21
C TRP A 508 0.95 -7.35 6.25
N MET A 509 0.41 -7.88 5.15
CA MET A 509 -0.41 -7.12 4.21
C MET A 509 -1.79 -6.77 4.74
N ALA A 510 -2.46 -7.64 5.50
CA ALA A 510 -3.70 -7.31 6.20
C ALA A 510 -3.49 -6.21 7.26
N ASN A 511 -2.30 -6.13 7.83
CA ASN A 511 -1.90 -5.05 8.75
C ASN A 511 -1.52 -3.75 8.01
N MET A 512 -1.14 -3.81 6.74
CA MET A 512 -0.77 -2.66 5.89
C MET A 512 -1.90 -2.19 4.95
N SER A 513 -2.91 -3.01 4.66
CA SER A 513 -4.01 -2.67 3.76
C SER A 513 -5.10 -1.88 4.51
N VAL A 514 -5.41 -0.68 4.01
CA VAL A 514 -6.26 0.29 4.73
C VAL A 514 -7.55 0.64 3.98
N SER A 515 -7.85 -0.03 2.87
CA SER A 515 -9.14 0.20 2.17
C SER A 515 -10.24 -0.74 2.68
N LYS A 516 -11.41 -0.19 3.04
CA LYS A 516 -12.65 -0.96 3.23
C LYS A 516 -13.16 -1.63 1.94
N GLU A 517 -12.58 -1.28 0.78
CA GLU A 517 -13.01 -1.74 -0.54
C GLU A 517 -12.05 -2.79 -1.15
N GLY A 518 -10.85 -2.94 -0.60
CA GLY A 518 -9.92 -4.04 -0.91
C GLY A 518 -9.98 -5.10 0.19
N GLY A 519 -10.45 -6.31 -0.14
CA GLY A 519 -10.50 -7.41 0.82
C GLY A 519 -9.13 -7.76 1.42
N ALA A 520 -9.12 -8.53 2.51
CA ALA A 520 -7.91 -9.12 3.07
C ALA A 520 -7.13 -9.86 1.98
N TRP A 521 -5.80 -9.75 2.03
CA TRP A 521 -4.87 -10.32 1.04
C TRP A 521 -5.17 -11.81 0.83
N ALA A 522 -5.49 -12.19 -0.41
CA ALA A 522 -5.96 -13.54 -0.74
C ALA A 522 -4.87 -14.40 -1.41
N GLY A 523 -3.61 -13.95 -1.43
CA GLY A 523 -2.49 -14.58 -2.14
C GLY A 523 -2.51 -14.35 -3.65
N GLN A 524 -3.59 -13.78 -4.18
CA GLN A 524 -3.81 -13.50 -5.60
C GLN A 524 -3.04 -12.27 -6.10
N GLU A 525 -2.61 -11.40 -5.19
CA GLU A 525 -2.09 -10.08 -5.49
C GLU A 525 -0.74 -10.12 -6.19
N ALA A 526 0.12 -11.10 -5.87
CA ALA A 526 1.39 -11.27 -6.58
C ALA A 526 1.16 -11.52 -8.08
N LEU A 527 0.22 -12.41 -8.43
CA LEU A 527 -0.15 -12.62 -9.82
C LEU A 527 -0.84 -11.39 -10.43
N ARG A 528 -1.67 -10.65 -9.67
CA ARG A 528 -2.28 -9.40 -10.15
C ARG A 528 -1.23 -8.36 -10.59
N TYR A 529 -0.14 -8.21 -9.85
CA TYR A 529 0.96 -7.32 -10.27
C TYR A 529 1.68 -7.82 -11.53
N LEU A 530 1.85 -9.14 -11.67
CA LEU A 530 2.57 -9.74 -12.80
C LEU A 530 1.74 -9.81 -14.10
N LEU A 531 0.41 -9.78 -14.01
CA LEU A 531 -0.49 -9.98 -15.15
C LEU A 531 -0.28 -9.00 -16.33
N PRO A 532 -0.12 -7.68 -16.12
CA PRO A 532 0.18 -6.75 -17.22
C PRO A 532 1.43 -7.16 -18.01
N ALA A 533 2.52 -7.49 -17.31
CA ALA A 533 3.74 -7.98 -17.93
C ALA A 533 3.51 -9.29 -18.70
N LEU A 534 2.74 -10.24 -18.14
CA LEU A 534 2.42 -11.49 -18.84
C LEU A 534 1.61 -11.27 -20.12
N CYS A 535 0.75 -10.25 -20.15
CA CYS A 535 0.00 -9.88 -21.35
C CYS A 535 0.97 -9.51 -22.50
N HIS A 536 2.03 -8.75 -22.21
CA HIS A 536 3.05 -8.41 -23.21
C HIS A 536 3.99 -9.59 -23.53
N LEU A 537 4.51 -10.25 -22.50
CA LEU A 537 5.49 -11.34 -22.65
C LEU A 537 4.91 -12.58 -23.37
N SER A 538 3.61 -12.87 -23.18
CA SER A 538 2.95 -13.97 -23.91
C SER A 538 2.80 -13.70 -25.41
N ALA A 539 2.79 -12.44 -25.85
CA ALA A 539 2.76 -12.09 -27.28
C ALA A 539 4.13 -12.27 -27.96
N GLU A 540 5.23 -12.15 -27.22
CA GLU A 540 6.59 -12.31 -27.75
C GLU A 540 7.06 -13.77 -27.83
N GLU A 541 7.65 -14.19 -28.95
CA GLU A 541 8.02 -15.60 -29.18
C GLU A 541 9.01 -16.17 -28.15
N GLY A 542 10.05 -15.40 -27.78
CA GLY A 542 11.08 -15.86 -26.84
C GLY A 542 10.53 -16.15 -25.44
N PRO A 543 9.99 -15.12 -24.75
CA PRO A 543 9.37 -15.29 -23.44
C PRO A 543 8.21 -16.31 -23.46
N ARG A 544 7.35 -16.28 -24.50
CA ARG A 544 6.22 -17.24 -24.62
C ARG A 544 6.67 -18.70 -24.54
N LYS A 545 7.76 -19.08 -25.21
CA LYS A 545 8.29 -20.46 -25.16
C LYS A 545 8.62 -20.88 -23.72
N VAL A 546 9.25 -19.99 -22.95
CA VAL A 546 9.57 -20.24 -21.53
C VAL A 546 8.29 -20.31 -20.69
N LEU A 547 7.34 -19.38 -20.89
CA LEU A 547 6.05 -19.40 -20.17
C LEU A 547 5.28 -20.71 -20.37
N LEU A 548 5.34 -21.30 -21.58
CA LEU A 548 4.73 -22.60 -21.88
C LEU A 548 5.44 -23.77 -21.18
N THR A 549 6.77 -23.70 -20.98
CA THR A 549 7.50 -24.71 -20.20
C THR A 549 7.19 -24.62 -18.70
N LEU A 550 6.82 -23.43 -18.23
CA LEU A 550 6.44 -23.18 -16.85
C LEU A 550 4.94 -23.39 -16.59
N GLU A 551 4.18 -23.95 -17.53
CA GLU A 551 2.72 -24.17 -17.39
C GLU A 551 1.94 -22.88 -17.02
N THR A 552 2.39 -21.72 -17.50
CA THR A 552 1.75 -20.43 -17.23
C THR A 552 0.27 -20.40 -17.64
N PRO A 553 -0.17 -21.00 -18.77
CA PRO A 553 -1.59 -21.07 -19.09
C PRO A 553 -2.44 -21.73 -17.99
N ALA A 554 -1.96 -22.81 -17.37
CA ALA A 554 -2.66 -23.47 -16.27
C ALA A 554 -2.78 -22.55 -15.04
N LEU A 555 -1.70 -21.84 -14.69
CA LEU A 555 -1.71 -20.84 -13.61
C LEU A 555 -2.75 -19.73 -13.85
N LEU A 556 -2.86 -19.23 -15.08
CA LEU A 556 -3.85 -18.20 -15.44
C LEU A 556 -5.29 -18.73 -15.38
N VAL A 557 -5.51 -19.99 -15.80
CA VAL A 557 -6.81 -20.65 -15.70
C VAL A 557 -7.22 -20.85 -14.23
N ASP A 558 -6.30 -21.30 -13.38
CA ASP A 558 -6.54 -21.45 -11.94
C ASP A 558 -6.90 -20.11 -11.29
N PHE A 559 -6.19 -19.03 -11.66
CA PHE A 559 -6.52 -17.68 -11.20
C PHE A 559 -7.92 -17.24 -11.61
N LEU A 560 -8.32 -17.46 -12.86
CA LEU A 560 -9.66 -17.12 -13.35
C LEU A 560 -10.75 -17.92 -12.61
N LEU A 561 -10.52 -19.21 -12.38
CA LEU A 561 -11.42 -20.08 -11.62
C LEU A 561 -11.61 -19.59 -10.19
N GLN A 562 -10.51 -19.39 -9.45
CA GLN A 562 -10.56 -18.93 -8.06
C GLN A 562 -11.22 -17.55 -7.95
N THR A 563 -10.82 -16.60 -8.80
CA THR A 563 -11.38 -15.24 -8.78
C THR A 563 -12.87 -15.26 -9.12
N TRP A 564 -13.28 -16.07 -10.11
CA TRP A 564 -14.70 -16.23 -10.45
C TRP A 564 -15.53 -16.81 -9.31
N THR A 565 -15.03 -17.79 -8.54
CA THR A 565 -15.80 -18.32 -7.39
C THR A 565 -16.12 -17.24 -6.36
N SER A 566 -15.18 -16.32 -6.10
CA SER A 566 -15.39 -15.15 -5.24
C SER A 566 -16.39 -14.15 -5.83
N VAL A 567 -16.33 -13.95 -7.16
CA VAL A 567 -17.21 -13.03 -7.90
C VAL A 567 -18.62 -13.62 -8.12
N LYS A 568 -18.81 -14.93 -8.22
CA LYS A 568 -20.12 -15.51 -8.51
C LYS A 568 -21.13 -15.30 -7.38
N GLY A 569 -20.67 -15.36 -6.12
CA GLY A 569 -21.53 -15.31 -4.92
C GLY A 569 -21.91 -13.93 -4.38
N ARG A 570 -21.32 -12.83 -4.89
CA ARG A 570 -21.59 -11.47 -4.39
C ARG A 570 -22.90 -10.89 -4.99
N SER A 571 -23.57 -9.97 -4.29
CA SER A 571 -24.79 -9.30 -4.78
C SER A 571 -24.48 -8.16 -5.77
N GLN A 572 -25.46 -7.76 -6.58
CA GLN A 572 -25.31 -6.74 -7.63
C GLN A 572 -24.75 -5.38 -7.15
N THR A 573 -24.98 -5.01 -5.89
CA THR A 573 -24.53 -3.72 -5.32
C THR A 573 -23.06 -3.70 -4.88
N ALA A 574 -22.42 -4.87 -4.71
CA ALA A 574 -21.05 -5.01 -4.20
C ALA A 574 -20.03 -5.43 -5.29
N PHE A 575 -20.42 -5.44 -6.57
CA PHE A 575 -19.49 -5.75 -7.66
C PHE A 575 -18.65 -4.54 -8.06
N THR A 576 -17.36 -4.63 -7.75
CA THR A 576 -16.29 -3.86 -8.37
C THR A 576 -15.76 -4.63 -9.58
N ARG A 577 -15.51 -3.92 -10.69
CA ARG A 577 -14.79 -4.44 -11.85
C ARG A 577 -13.40 -4.92 -11.40
N ASP A 578 -12.95 -6.08 -11.85
CA ASP A 578 -11.59 -6.59 -11.61
C ASP A 578 -10.82 -6.67 -12.94
N PRO A 579 -10.03 -5.62 -13.29
CA PRO A 579 -9.25 -5.60 -14.52
C PRO A 579 -8.26 -6.76 -14.64
N SER A 580 -7.80 -7.35 -13.52
CA SER A 580 -6.87 -8.47 -13.57
C SER A 580 -7.47 -9.70 -14.25
N MET A 581 -8.78 -9.94 -14.11
CA MET A 581 -9.45 -11.03 -14.86
C MET A 581 -9.44 -10.77 -16.37
N GLU A 582 -9.61 -9.51 -16.78
CA GLU A 582 -9.59 -9.08 -18.18
C GLU A 582 -8.18 -9.26 -18.75
N THR A 583 -7.14 -8.79 -18.06
CA THR A 583 -5.74 -8.97 -18.47
C THR A 583 -5.32 -10.44 -18.54
N ALA A 584 -5.80 -11.29 -17.63
CA ALA A 584 -5.56 -12.74 -17.68
C ALA A 584 -6.18 -13.37 -18.94
N CYS A 585 -7.38 -12.91 -19.34
CA CYS A 585 -7.99 -13.35 -20.60
C CYS A 585 -7.16 -12.92 -21.81
N SER A 586 -6.65 -11.69 -21.83
CA SER A 586 -5.78 -11.19 -22.90
C SER A 586 -4.48 -12.00 -23.01
N ALA A 587 -3.85 -12.35 -21.89
CA ALA A 587 -2.67 -13.22 -21.89
C ALA A 587 -2.99 -14.64 -22.42
N LEU A 588 -4.13 -15.23 -21.99
CA LEU A 588 -4.61 -16.52 -22.51
C LEU A 588 -4.97 -16.48 -24.00
N LEU A 589 -5.49 -15.35 -24.47
CA LEU A 589 -5.80 -15.11 -25.88
C LEU A 589 -4.54 -15.16 -26.74
N ASN A 590 -3.42 -14.58 -26.27
CA ASN A 590 -2.13 -14.67 -26.97
C ASN A 590 -1.72 -16.13 -27.19
N PHE A 591 -1.73 -16.97 -26.14
CA PHE A 591 -1.43 -18.39 -26.29
C PHE A 591 -2.40 -19.10 -27.23
N THR A 592 -3.69 -18.76 -27.15
CA THR A 592 -4.73 -19.34 -28.00
C THR A 592 -4.48 -19.07 -29.49
N ILE A 593 -4.03 -17.85 -29.80
CA ILE A 593 -3.75 -17.42 -31.17
C ILE A 593 -2.41 -18.00 -31.67
N THR A 594 -1.36 -17.95 -30.86
CA THR A 594 0.00 -18.28 -31.32
C THR A 594 0.33 -19.77 -31.22
N GLU A 595 -0.33 -20.54 -30.35
CA GLU A 595 0.00 -21.94 -30.04
C GLU A 595 -1.20 -22.91 -30.24
N PRO A 596 -1.87 -22.92 -31.40
CA PRO A 596 -3.12 -23.64 -31.60
C PRO A 596 -3.01 -25.15 -31.37
N GLU A 597 -1.87 -25.77 -31.73
CA GLU A 597 -1.64 -27.20 -31.49
C GLU A 597 -1.50 -27.55 -30.01
N ARG A 598 -0.92 -26.65 -29.22
CA ARG A 598 -0.79 -26.83 -27.77
C ARG A 598 -2.16 -26.72 -27.11
N VAL A 599 -2.94 -25.70 -27.48
CA VAL A 599 -4.29 -25.45 -26.97
C VAL A 599 -5.21 -26.65 -27.16
N ARG A 600 -5.14 -27.33 -28.31
CA ARG A 600 -5.95 -28.54 -28.58
C ARG A 600 -5.61 -29.73 -27.66
N LYS A 601 -4.37 -29.82 -27.19
CA LYS A 601 -3.85 -30.99 -26.47
C LYS A 601 -3.87 -30.80 -24.95
N ASP A 602 -3.57 -29.59 -24.52
CA ASP A 602 -3.34 -29.26 -23.12
C ASP A 602 -4.67 -29.25 -22.32
N PRO A 603 -4.76 -30.02 -21.21
CA PRO A 603 -6.00 -30.15 -20.46
C PRO A 603 -6.48 -28.84 -19.82
N CYS A 604 -5.60 -27.88 -19.53
CA CYS A 604 -6.01 -26.63 -18.89
C CYS A 604 -7.01 -25.83 -19.76
N PHE A 605 -6.89 -25.90 -21.09
CA PHE A 605 -7.82 -25.23 -21.99
C PHE A 605 -9.20 -25.91 -22.02
N ARG A 606 -9.29 -27.21 -21.75
CA ARG A 606 -10.61 -27.87 -21.57
C ARG A 606 -11.27 -27.42 -20.27
N THR A 607 -10.49 -27.28 -19.20
CA THR A 607 -10.97 -26.71 -17.94
C THR A 607 -11.47 -25.28 -18.15
N LEU A 608 -10.70 -24.47 -18.89
CA LEU A 608 -11.07 -23.11 -19.26
C LEU A 608 -12.38 -23.07 -20.07
N GLU A 609 -12.54 -23.90 -21.09
CA GLU A 609 -13.78 -23.99 -21.87
C GLU A 609 -15.00 -24.30 -21.00
N GLY A 610 -14.87 -25.27 -20.09
CA GLY A 610 -15.92 -25.62 -19.14
C GLY A 610 -16.30 -24.41 -18.27
N HIS A 611 -15.29 -23.73 -17.73
CA HIS A 611 -15.46 -22.50 -16.96
C HIS A 611 -16.17 -21.39 -17.76
N LEU A 612 -15.72 -21.10 -18.98
CA LEU A 612 -16.32 -20.08 -19.84
C LEU A 612 -17.80 -20.40 -20.14
N SER A 613 -18.12 -21.67 -20.41
CA SER A 613 -19.50 -22.14 -20.64
C SER A 613 -20.41 -21.95 -19.42
N GLU A 614 -19.88 -22.14 -18.22
CA GLU A 614 -20.63 -21.97 -16.97
C GLU A 614 -20.76 -20.51 -16.52
N ALA A 615 -19.71 -19.72 -16.73
CA ALA A 615 -19.64 -18.34 -16.27
C ALA A 615 -20.41 -17.38 -17.17
N LEU A 616 -20.35 -17.58 -18.49
CA LEU A 616 -20.88 -16.63 -19.46
C LEU A 616 -22.39 -16.33 -19.30
N PRO A 617 -23.30 -17.32 -19.10
CA PRO A 617 -24.72 -17.03 -18.88
C PRO A 617 -24.99 -16.19 -17.63
N VAL A 618 -24.14 -16.30 -16.59
CA VAL A 618 -24.24 -15.49 -15.38
C VAL A 618 -23.76 -14.05 -15.66
N LEU A 619 -22.68 -13.91 -16.43
CA LEU A 619 -22.10 -12.62 -16.81
C LEU A 619 -23.05 -11.76 -17.65
N LEU A 620 -23.86 -12.36 -18.53
CA LEU A 620 -24.87 -11.63 -19.31
C LEU A 620 -25.84 -10.81 -18.44
N ASN A 621 -26.06 -11.25 -17.19
CA ASN A 621 -26.95 -10.58 -16.24
C ASN A 621 -26.21 -9.57 -15.33
N LYS A 622 -24.94 -9.26 -15.63
CA LYS A 622 -24.07 -8.36 -14.85
C LYS A 622 -23.47 -7.27 -15.75
N PRO A 623 -24.20 -6.19 -16.08
CA PRO A 623 -23.76 -5.17 -17.03
C PRO A 623 -22.47 -4.44 -16.62
N ARG A 624 -22.17 -4.37 -15.31
CA ARG A 624 -20.90 -3.81 -14.81
C ARG A 624 -19.66 -4.61 -15.20
N LEU A 625 -19.83 -5.86 -15.64
CA LEU A 625 -18.76 -6.77 -16.06
C LEU A 625 -18.78 -6.99 -17.58
N LEU A 626 -19.28 -6.02 -18.34
CA LEU A 626 -19.42 -6.12 -19.80
C LEU A 626 -18.08 -6.38 -20.50
N VAL A 627 -17.00 -5.69 -20.10
CA VAL A 627 -15.66 -5.85 -20.69
C VAL A 627 -15.11 -7.26 -20.41
N LEU A 628 -15.27 -7.77 -19.20
CA LEU A 628 -14.95 -9.16 -18.87
C LEU A 628 -15.79 -10.16 -19.69
N THR A 629 -17.06 -9.86 -19.92
CA THR A 629 -17.95 -10.67 -20.76
C THR A 629 -17.44 -10.72 -22.20
N ALA A 630 -17.03 -9.58 -22.76
CA ALA A 630 -16.43 -9.51 -24.10
C ALA A 630 -15.13 -10.33 -24.20
N ASN A 631 -14.28 -10.28 -23.17
CA ASN A 631 -13.08 -11.11 -23.07
C ASN A 631 -13.41 -12.61 -23.07
N TYR A 632 -14.40 -13.04 -22.26
CA TYR A 632 -14.81 -14.44 -22.16
C TYR A 632 -15.41 -14.97 -23.47
N VAL A 633 -16.23 -14.15 -24.14
CA VAL A 633 -16.79 -14.47 -25.47
C VAL A 633 -15.67 -14.63 -26.49
N THR A 634 -14.76 -13.65 -26.56
CA THR A 634 -13.64 -13.67 -27.51
C THR A 634 -12.77 -14.91 -27.32
N LEU A 635 -12.37 -15.19 -26.08
CA LEU A 635 -11.50 -16.32 -25.74
C LEU A 635 -12.17 -17.65 -26.05
N GLY A 636 -13.43 -17.84 -25.65
CA GLY A 636 -14.15 -19.09 -25.91
C GLY A 636 -14.46 -19.31 -27.39
N LEU A 637 -14.74 -18.26 -28.18
CA LEU A 637 -14.88 -18.37 -29.62
C LEU A 637 -13.54 -18.74 -30.29
N MET A 638 -12.43 -18.16 -29.85
CA MET A 638 -11.10 -18.48 -30.38
C MET A 638 -10.72 -19.93 -30.12
N ILE A 639 -10.94 -20.42 -28.90
CA ILE A 639 -10.73 -21.83 -28.58
C ILE A 639 -11.70 -22.71 -29.39
N GLY A 640 -12.97 -22.31 -29.48
CA GLY A 640 -13.99 -22.99 -30.28
C GLY A 640 -13.60 -23.16 -31.74
N ARG A 641 -13.00 -22.14 -32.36
CA ARG A 641 -12.50 -22.18 -33.75
C ARG A 641 -11.43 -23.24 -33.98
N LEU A 642 -10.65 -23.60 -32.95
CA LEU A 642 -9.59 -24.60 -33.06
C LEU A 642 -10.11 -26.03 -33.01
N LYS A 643 -11.35 -26.26 -32.57
CA LYS A 643 -11.95 -27.58 -32.47
C LYS A 643 -12.36 -28.14 -33.82
N SER A 644 -12.13 -29.44 -33.99
CA SER A 644 -12.70 -30.22 -35.08
C SER A 644 -14.23 -30.30 -34.95
N PRO A 645 -14.96 -30.45 -36.06
CA PRO A 645 -16.39 -30.69 -36.02
C PRO A 645 -16.71 -31.95 -35.20
N PRO A 646 -17.75 -31.91 -34.34
CA PRO A 646 -18.09 -33.04 -33.49
C PRO A 646 -18.49 -34.25 -34.35
N SER A 647 -17.97 -35.43 -34.00
CA SER A 647 -18.29 -36.70 -34.66
C SER A 647 -19.66 -37.26 -34.28
N GLY A 648 -20.36 -36.62 -33.33
CA GLY A 648 -21.68 -37.00 -32.82
C GLY A 648 -22.47 -35.79 -32.33
N SER A 649 -23.33 -35.97 -31.32
CA SER A 649 -24.10 -34.87 -30.75
C SER A 649 -23.18 -33.83 -30.10
N VAL A 650 -23.39 -32.55 -30.44
CA VAL A 650 -22.69 -31.42 -29.80
C VAL A 650 -22.85 -31.46 -28.28
N GLU A 651 -21.76 -31.21 -27.55
CA GLU A 651 -21.77 -31.15 -26.10
C GLU A 651 -22.70 -30.04 -25.58
N ALA A 652 -23.45 -30.31 -24.50
CA ALA A 652 -24.39 -29.35 -23.93
C ALA A 652 -23.70 -28.06 -23.46
N ALA A 653 -22.48 -28.17 -22.92
CA ALA A 653 -21.67 -27.03 -22.51
C ALA A 653 -21.27 -26.16 -23.73
N GLN A 654 -20.88 -26.78 -24.84
CA GLN A 654 -20.54 -26.06 -26.06
C GLN A 654 -21.76 -25.32 -26.62
N ARG A 655 -22.93 -25.97 -26.71
CA ARG A 655 -24.17 -25.29 -27.13
C ARG A 655 -24.46 -24.09 -26.23
N ARG A 656 -24.47 -24.28 -24.91
CA ARG A 656 -24.73 -23.21 -23.92
C ARG A 656 -23.80 -22.01 -24.09
N PHE A 657 -22.51 -22.26 -24.31
CA PHE A 657 -21.53 -21.20 -24.55
C PHE A 657 -21.88 -20.40 -25.80
N PHE A 658 -22.08 -21.06 -26.94
CA PHE A 658 -22.39 -20.38 -28.20
C PHE A 658 -23.72 -19.62 -28.14
N SER A 659 -24.74 -20.18 -27.48
CA SER A 659 -26.00 -19.48 -27.26
C SER A 659 -25.81 -18.17 -26.49
N ALA A 660 -25.09 -18.23 -25.37
CA ALA A 660 -24.80 -17.05 -24.56
C ALA A 660 -23.91 -16.03 -25.30
N ALA A 661 -22.96 -16.50 -26.11
CA ALA A 661 -22.13 -15.64 -26.95
C ALA A 661 -22.95 -14.92 -28.04
N LEU A 662 -23.87 -15.61 -28.71
CA LEU A 662 -24.76 -15.00 -29.71
C LEU A 662 -25.68 -13.95 -29.07
N GLN A 663 -26.25 -14.24 -27.90
CA GLN A 663 -27.05 -13.26 -27.15
C GLN A 663 -26.24 -12.03 -26.73
N PHE A 664 -24.96 -12.21 -26.36
CA PHE A 664 -24.08 -11.07 -26.06
C PHE A 664 -23.83 -10.21 -27.29
N LEU A 665 -23.44 -10.85 -28.40
CA LEU A 665 -23.05 -10.16 -29.64
C LEU A 665 -24.22 -9.41 -30.29
N SER A 666 -25.45 -9.88 -30.14
CA SER A 666 -26.65 -9.15 -30.61
C SER A 666 -26.98 -7.91 -29.77
N GLY A 667 -26.48 -7.81 -28.53
CA GLY A 667 -26.84 -6.71 -27.64
C GLY A 667 -26.13 -5.37 -27.90
N ALA A 668 -25.06 -5.35 -28.71
CA ALA A 668 -24.17 -4.19 -28.84
C ALA A 668 -24.75 -3.04 -29.66
N LEU A 669 -25.48 -3.36 -30.73
CA LEU A 669 -25.96 -2.39 -31.72
C LEU A 669 -27.48 -2.41 -31.81
N GLN A 670 -28.08 -1.23 -31.96
CA GLN A 670 -29.53 -1.06 -32.14
C GLN A 670 -29.84 -0.06 -33.26
N SER A 671 -31.00 -0.22 -33.89
CA SER A 671 -31.50 0.72 -34.91
C SER A 671 -31.72 2.10 -34.27
N GLY A 672 -31.06 3.14 -34.79
CA GLY A 672 -31.24 4.51 -34.30
C GLY A 672 -32.49 5.17 -34.87
N SER A 673 -33.27 5.87 -34.03
CA SER A 673 -34.33 6.76 -34.49
C SER A 673 -33.74 8.10 -34.94
N GLY A 674 -33.72 8.33 -36.26
CA GLY A 674 -33.30 9.62 -36.83
C GLY A 674 -34.35 10.72 -36.63
N PRO A 675 -33.98 12.01 -36.73
CA PRO A 675 -34.92 13.14 -36.60
C PRO A 675 -35.89 13.30 -37.80
N GLY A 676 -35.82 12.43 -38.80
CA GLY A 676 -36.69 12.44 -39.98
C GLY A 676 -37.37 11.09 -40.22
N PRO A 677 -38.30 10.99 -41.19
CA PRO A 677 -39.08 9.78 -41.49
C PRO A 677 -38.27 8.64 -42.16
N GLY A 678 -36.94 8.70 -42.13
CA GLY A 678 -36.05 7.75 -42.79
C GLY A 678 -35.19 6.94 -41.80
N PRO A 679 -34.55 5.86 -42.27
CA PRO A 679 -33.69 5.00 -41.45
C PRO A 679 -32.52 5.78 -40.84
N GLY A 680 -32.45 5.82 -39.51
CA GLY A 680 -31.34 6.46 -38.79
C GLY A 680 -30.04 5.65 -38.85
N PRO A 681 -28.89 6.25 -38.50
CA PRO A 681 -27.65 5.49 -38.33
C PRO A 681 -27.78 4.51 -37.16
N VAL A 682 -27.08 3.38 -37.24
CA VAL A 682 -26.96 2.44 -36.11
C VAL A 682 -26.34 3.17 -34.91
N GLN A 683 -26.87 2.92 -33.72
CA GLN A 683 -26.30 3.42 -32.47
C GLN A 683 -25.84 2.27 -31.58
N VAL A 684 -24.81 2.54 -30.78
CA VAL A 684 -24.42 1.66 -29.69
C VAL A 684 -25.53 1.65 -28.65
N SER A 685 -25.97 0.45 -28.26
CA SER A 685 -27.02 0.25 -27.25
C SER A 685 -26.68 0.96 -25.94
N VAL A 686 -27.68 1.50 -25.25
CA VAL A 686 -27.49 2.29 -24.01
C VAL A 686 -26.69 1.53 -22.95
N SER A 687 -26.89 0.21 -22.84
CA SER A 687 -26.16 -0.64 -21.89
C SER A 687 -24.67 -0.84 -22.22
N TRP A 688 -24.24 -0.50 -23.43
CA TRP A 688 -22.86 -0.63 -23.90
C TRP A 688 -22.11 0.70 -23.93
N GLN A 689 -22.82 1.84 -24.02
CA GLN A 689 -22.23 3.16 -24.24
C GLN A 689 -21.09 3.51 -23.26
N GLN A 690 -21.24 3.16 -21.97
CA GLN A 690 -20.24 3.47 -20.95
C GLN A 690 -18.89 2.77 -21.18
N ASN A 691 -18.91 1.55 -21.71
CA ASN A 691 -17.72 0.69 -21.83
C ASN A 691 -17.40 0.36 -23.30
N TRP A 692 -18.00 1.07 -24.25
CA TRP A 692 -17.88 0.76 -25.68
C TRP A 692 -16.44 0.89 -26.16
N ASP A 693 -15.74 1.95 -25.75
CA ASP A 693 -14.36 2.23 -26.16
C ASP A 693 -13.41 1.06 -25.82
N GLU A 694 -13.65 0.37 -24.70
CA GLU A 694 -12.86 -0.79 -24.27
C GLU A 694 -13.36 -2.12 -24.85
N ALA A 695 -14.66 -2.23 -25.16
CA ALA A 695 -15.29 -3.48 -25.59
C ALA A 695 -15.42 -3.64 -27.12
N ALA A 696 -15.36 -2.54 -27.89
CA ALA A 696 -15.61 -2.53 -29.33
C ALA A 696 -14.64 -3.42 -30.10
N GLU A 697 -13.35 -3.37 -29.78
CA GLU A 697 -12.33 -4.20 -30.44
C GLU A 697 -12.56 -5.70 -30.16
N LEU A 698 -12.88 -6.06 -28.92
CA LEU A 698 -13.21 -7.43 -28.54
C LEU A 698 -14.50 -7.93 -29.20
N TRP A 699 -15.50 -7.06 -29.34
CA TRP A 699 -16.75 -7.38 -30.04
C TRP A 699 -16.50 -7.63 -31.54
N CYS A 700 -15.73 -6.76 -32.21
CA CYS A 700 -15.33 -6.94 -33.60
C CYS A 700 -14.53 -8.22 -33.80
N LEU A 701 -13.54 -8.48 -32.95
CA LEU A 701 -12.74 -9.70 -32.97
C LEU A 701 -13.63 -10.94 -32.77
N SER A 702 -14.56 -10.90 -31.82
CA SER A 702 -15.51 -11.99 -31.57
C SER A 702 -16.35 -12.32 -32.81
N LEU A 703 -16.87 -11.32 -33.53
CA LEU A 703 -17.61 -11.54 -34.78
C LEU A 703 -16.73 -12.15 -35.87
N GLN A 704 -15.53 -11.63 -36.06
CA GLN A 704 -14.58 -12.19 -37.03
C GLN A 704 -14.30 -13.68 -36.75
N VAL A 705 -14.09 -14.02 -35.47
CA VAL A 705 -13.83 -15.39 -35.04
C VAL A 705 -15.08 -16.27 -35.17
N LEU A 706 -16.27 -15.74 -34.88
CA LEU A 706 -17.54 -16.45 -35.09
C LEU A 706 -17.72 -16.86 -36.55
N GLY A 707 -17.45 -15.95 -37.50
CA GLY A 707 -17.46 -16.29 -38.93
C GLY A 707 -16.49 -17.42 -39.27
N GLY A 708 -15.30 -17.42 -38.66
CA GLY A 708 -14.35 -18.53 -38.73
C GLY A 708 -14.89 -19.84 -38.13
N CYS A 709 -15.57 -19.78 -36.98
CA CYS A 709 -16.18 -20.93 -36.33
C CYS A 709 -17.24 -21.57 -37.22
N VAL A 710 -18.14 -20.78 -37.83
CA VAL A 710 -19.18 -21.30 -38.74
C VAL A 710 -18.59 -22.06 -39.92
N ARG A 711 -17.46 -21.59 -40.47
CA ARG A 711 -16.76 -22.26 -41.58
C ARG A 711 -16.15 -23.60 -41.17
N VAL A 712 -15.70 -23.73 -39.92
CA VAL A 712 -15.11 -24.98 -39.40
C VAL A 712 -16.19 -25.93 -38.84
N GLN A 713 -17.28 -25.38 -38.32
CA GLN A 713 -18.31 -26.10 -37.57
C GLN A 713 -19.72 -25.75 -38.10
N PRO A 714 -20.22 -26.52 -39.09
CA PRO A 714 -21.51 -26.23 -39.75
C PRO A 714 -22.73 -26.25 -38.83
N TRP A 715 -22.68 -27.00 -37.72
CA TRP A 715 -23.77 -27.10 -36.76
C TRP A 715 -24.12 -25.74 -36.11
N LEU A 716 -23.22 -24.76 -36.15
CA LEU A 716 -23.43 -23.42 -35.61
C LEU A 716 -24.47 -22.59 -36.38
N VAL A 717 -24.81 -22.99 -37.61
CA VAL A 717 -25.81 -22.25 -38.39
C VAL A 717 -27.21 -22.35 -37.77
N ASP A 718 -27.55 -23.50 -37.19
CA ASP A 718 -28.84 -23.71 -36.53
C ASP A 718 -29.07 -22.74 -35.35
N PRO A 719 -28.20 -22.65 -34.32
CA PRO A 719 -28.39 -21.70 -33.23
C PRO A 719 -28.31 -20.23 -33.70
N ILE A 720 -27.49 -19.91 -34.71
CA ILE A 720 -27.45 -18.54 -35.29
C ILE A 720 -28.82 -18.13 -35.85
N ARG A 721 -29.55 -19.07 -36.47
CA ARG A 721 -30.89 -18.83 -37.00
C ARG A 721 -31.95 -18.88 -35.90
N ASP A 722 -31.94 -19.95 -35.10
CA ASP A 722 -33.03 -20.31 -34.20
C ASP A 722 -33.06 -19.42 -32.93
N GLU A 723 -31.90 -18.91 -32.48
CA GLU A 723 -31.80 -17.99 -31.34
C GLU A 723 -31.99 -16.52 -31.72
N GLY A 724 -32.29 -16.25 -32.99
CA GLY A 724 -32.70 -14.93 -33.46
C GLY A 724 -31.57 -13.95 -33.74
N TRP A 725 -30.29 -14.33 -33.58
CA TRP A 725 -29.15 -13.46 -33.95
C TRP A 725 -29.23 -13.06 -35.42
N LEU A 726 -29.40 -14.02 -36.34
CA LEU A 726 -29.48 -13.75 -37.78
C LEU A 726 -30.63 -12.79 -38.11
N LYS A 727 -31.82 -13.08 -37.58
CA LYS A 727 -33.02 -12.25 -37.79
C LYS A 727 -32.81 -10.82 -37.27
N HIS A 728 -32.26 -10.69 -36.07
CA HIS A 728 -31.99 -9.39 -35.46
C HIS A 728 -31.00 -8.57 -36.27
N THR A 729 -29.83 -9.15 -36.60
CA THR A 729 -28.77 -8.49 -37.36
C THR A 729 -29.23 -8.07 -38.75
N VAL A 730 -29.94 -8.96 -39.47
CA VAL A 730 -30.45 -8.65 -40.82
C VAL A 730 -31.53 -7.57 -40.78
N SER A 731 -32.44 -7.59 -39.80
CA SER A 731 -33.45 -6.53 -39.62
C SER A 731 -32.78 -5.18 -39.38
N MET A 732 -31.84 -5.12 -38.42
CA MET A 732 -31.09 -3.91 -38.09
C MET A 732 -30.34 -3.37 -39.31
N LEU A 733 -29.63 -4.22 -40.05
CA LEU A 733 -28.91 -3.80 -41.26
C LEU A 733 -29.83 -3.34 -42.40
N SER A 734 -31.05 -3.86 -42.46
CA SER A 734 -32.06 -3.45 -43.46
C SER A 734 -32.73 -2.11 -43.13
N GLU A 735 -32.80 -1.77 -41.85
CA GLU A 735 -33.49 -0.59 -41.30
C GLU A 735 -32.54 0.59 -41.00
N CYS A 736 -31.24 0.41 -41.15
CA CYS A 736 -30.26 1.47 -40.87
C CYS A 736 -29.63 2.03 -42.14
N SER A 737 -29.38 3.34 -42.14
CA SER A 737 -28.77 4.04 -43.29
C SER A 737 -27.25 3.88 -43.34
N ALA A 738 -26.59 3.76 -42.18
CA ALA A 738 -25.16 3.58 -42.05
C ALA A 738 -24.78 2.82 -40.77
N LEU A 739 -23.66 2.11 -40.83
CA LEU A 739 -22.98 1.52 -39.68
C LEU A 739 -21.97 2.51 -39.07
N PRO A 740 -21.51 2.30 -37.82
CA PRO A 740 -20.61 3.22 -37.13
C PRO A 740 -19.30 3.48 -37.89
N ASP A 741 -18.74 2.42 -38.49
CA ASP A 741 -17.47 2.45 -39.19
C ASP A 741 -17.35 1.28 -40.18
N ARG A 742 -16.29 1.30 -41.00
CA ARG A 742 -16.03 0.29 -42.02
C ARG A 742 -15.65 -1.08 -41.46
N ASN A 743 -14.91 -1.13 -40.34
CA ASN A 743 -14.51 -2.39 -39.72
C ASN A 743 -15.74 -3.14 -39.21
N THR A 744 -16.67 -2.45 -38.55
CA THR A 744 -17.97 -3.00 -38.12
C THR A 744 -18.75 -3.60 -39.30
N GLN A 745 -18.76 -2.94 -40.45
CA GLN A 745 -19.39 -3.48 -41.66
C GLN A 745 -18.69 -4.75 -42.15
N GLU A 746 -17.35 -4.75 -42.21
CA GLU A 746 -16.57 -5.88 -42.71
C GLU A 746 -16.75 -7.13 -41.82
N VAL A 747 -16.73 -6.99 -40.49
CA VAL A 747 -16.89 -8.14 -39.57
C VAL A 747 -18.31 -8.74 -39.62
N LEU A 748 -19.35 -7.90 -39.71
CA LEU A 748 -20.72 -8.37 -39.87
C LEU A 748 -20.93 -9.06 -41.22
N GLU A 749 -20.41 -8.47 -42.29
CA GLU A 749 -20.46 -9.05 -43.63
C GLU A 749 -19.78 -10.43 -43.68
N GLN A 750 -18.63 -10.58 -43.02
CA GLN A 750 -17.91 -11.86 -42.97
C GLN A 750 -18.71 -12.98 -42.29
N VAL A 751 -19.40 -12.69 -41.18
CA VAL A 751 -20.24 -13.69 -40.49
C VAL A 751 -21.43 -14.08 -41.37
N LEU A 752 -22.12 -13.09 -41.95
CA LEU A 752 -23.26 -13.37 -42.83
C LEU A 752 -22.85 -14.19 -44.06
N CYS A 753 -21.70 -13.87 -44.67
CA CYS A 753 -21.14 -14.65 -45.77
C CYS A 753 -20.87 -16.10 -45.34
N ALA A 754 -20.23 -16.30 -44.18
CA ALA A 754 -19.97 -17.64 -43.65
C ALA A 754 -21.26 -18.47 -43.43
N VAL A 755 -22.35 -17.82 -42.98
CA VAL A 755 -23.65 -18.45 -42.77
C VAL A 755 -24.31 -18.83 -44.10
N VAL A 756 -24.39 -17.92 -45.07
CA VAL A 756 -25.06 -18.20 -46.36
C VAL A 756 -24.31 -19.21 -47.22
N GLU A 757 -22.98 -19.26 -47.12
CA GLU A 757 -22.17 -20.28 -47.78
C GLU A 757 -22.45 -21.70 -47.25
N ARG A 758 -23.01 -21.81 -46.04
CA ARG A 758 -23.26 -23.11 -45.36
C ARG A 758 -24.74 -23.49 -45.28
N CYS A 759 -25.66 -22.56 -45.49
CA CYS A 759 -27.09 -22.84 -45.42
C CYS A 759 -27.87 -22.09 -46.51
N SER A 760 -28.45 -22.86 -47.43
CA SER A 760 -29.27 -22.36 -48.53
C SER A 760 -30.54 -21.65 -48.07
N VAL A 761 -31.10 -22.06 -46.93
CA VAL A 761 -32.28 -21.39 -46.33
C VAL A 761 -31.91 -19.98 -45.90
N CYS A 762 -30.83 -19.81 -45.15
CA CYS A 762 -30.32 -18.49 -44.75
C CYS A 762 -29.96 -17.63 -45.97
N GLN A 763 -29.38 -18.24 -47.01
CA GLN A 763 -29.10 -17.55 -48.27
C GLN A 763 -30.37 -16.97 -48.91
N GLN A 764 -31.46 -17.73 -48.95
CA GLN A 764 -32.73 -17.29 -49.51
C GLN A 764 -33.39 -16.22 -48.62
N GLU A 765 -33.37 -16.38 -47.29
CA GLU A 765 -33.90 -15.40 -46.34
C GLU A 765 -33.23 -14.02 -46.49
N ILE A 766 -31.88 -13.98 -46.54
CA ILE A 766 -31.15 -12.72 -46.71
C ILE A 766 -31.43 -12.13 -48.10
N ARG A 767 -31.44 -12.94 -49.15
CA ARG A 767 -31.79 -12.48 -50.52
C ARG A 767 -33.16 -11.82 -50.56
N ASP A 768 -34.15 -12.42 -49.91
CA ASP A 768 -35.51 -11.88 -49.87
C ASP A 768 -35.59 -10.55 -49.10
N VAL A 769 -34.79 -10.36 -48.06
CA VAL A 769 -34.69 -9.07 -47.35
C VAL A 769 -34.01 -8.02 -48.22
N MET A 770 -32.90 -8.36 -48.89
CA MET A 770 -32.17 -7.42 -49.76
C MET A 770 -33.04 -6.90 -50.91
N ARG A 771 -33.95 -7.72 -51.44
CA ARG A 771 -34.91 -7.32 -52.49
C ARG A 771 -36.05 -6.43 -52.01
N ARG A 772 -36.35 -6.42 -50.71
CA ARG A 772 -37.46 -5.64 -50.14
C ARG A 772 -37.08 -4.21 -49.76
N SER A 773 -35.79 -3.92 -49.59
CA SER A 773 -35.30 -2.62 -49.11
C SER A 773 -34.00 -2.23 -49.80
N ASP A 774 -34.04 -1.36 -50.81
CA ASP A 774 -32.85 -0.93 -51.57
C ASP A 774 -31.95 0.08 -50.82
N GLU A 775 -32.42 0.67 -49.71
CA GLU A 775 -31.76 1.82 -49.06
C GLU A 775 -30.95 1.48 -47.79
N GLY A 776 -31.02 0.24 -47.29
CA GLY A 776 -30.36 -0.19 -46.06
C GLY A 776 -28.87 -0.49 -46.16
N ALA A 777 -28.14 -0.42 -45.03
CA ALA A 777 -26.73 -0.78 -44.92
C ALA A 777 -26.42 -2.22 -45.41
N LEU A 778 -27.38 -3.14 -45.28
CA LEU A 778 -27.30 -4.50 -45.81
C LEU A 778 -26.98 -4.50 -47.32
N ASN A 779 -27.58 -3.60 -48.10
CA ASN A 779 -27.38 -3.52 -49.54
C ASN A 779 -26.03 -2.88 -49.94
N LYS A 780 -25.27 -2.35 -48.98
CA LYS A 780 -23.91 -1.84 -49.21
C LYS A 780 -22.83 -2.93 -49.03
N MET A 781 -23.21 -4.11 -48.56
CA MET A 781 -22.32 -5.27 -48.36
C MET A 781 -22.10 -6.05 -49.67
N SER A 782 -21.06 -5.66 -50.42
CA SER A 782 -20.79 -6.19 -51.77
C SER A 782 -20.40 -7.67 -51.83
N ASN A 783 -19.71 -8.20 -50.82
CA ASN A 783 -19.34 -9.61 -50.76
C ASN A 783 -20.56 -10.47 -50.41
N LEU A 784 -21.41 -9.98 -49.51
CA LEU A 784 -22.67 -10.65 -49.19
C LEU A 784 -23.60 -10.71 -50.39
N LYS A 785 -23.75 -9.60 -51.15
CA LYS A 785 -24.50 -9.58 -52.42
C LYS A 785 -24.06 -10.68 -53.38
N LYS A 786 -22.74 -10.79 -53.59
CA LYS A 786 -22.16 -11.86 -54.42
C LYS A 786 -22.48 -13.25 -53.88
N ALA A 787 -22.35 -13.45 -52.56
CA ALA A 787 -22.62 -14.74 -51.92
C ALA A 787 -24.10 -15.17 -52.01
N VAL A 788 -25.03 -14.21 -51.99
CA VAL A 788 -26.46 -14.49 -52.20
C VAL A 788 -26.88 -14.45 -53.67
N GLY A 789 -25.98 -14.18 -54.62
CA GLY A 789 -26.28 -14.19 -56.05
C GLY A 789 -27.07 -12.98 -56.57
N GLU A 790 -27.02 -11.85 -55.86
CA GLU A 790 -27.53 -10.55 -56.31
C GLU A 790 -26.42 -9.77 -57.02
N LYS A 791 -26.76 -9.07 -58.12
CA LYS A 791 -25.79 -8.35 -58.97
C LYS A 791 -25.45 -6.95 -58.44
#